data_AF-A0A5C4MCA9-F1
#
_entry.id   AF-A0A5C4MCA9-F1
#
_cell.length_a   1.000
_cell.length_b   1.000
_cell.length_c   1.000
_cell.angle_alpha   90.00
_cell.angle_beta   90.00
_cell.angle_gamma   90.00
#
_symmetry.space_group_name_H-M   'P 1'
#
loop_
_entity.id
_entity.type
_entity.pdbx_description
1 polymer ?
#
loop_
_entity_poly.entity_id
_entity_poly.type
_entity_poly.pdbx_seq_one_letter_code
_entity_poly.pdbx_strand_id
1 'polypeptide(L)'
;MSELNVTVVGPARRQDRTVTAGTKAWELFAEDPDVIAVKVDGALKDLAYALAPGDVIEPVAIASKDGRDILRHSTAHVMAQAVQDLFPEARLGIGPPVQDGFYYDFDVETPFTPEDLTKIESRMRKIIKENQRFSRRAIDDDEARVELAGEPYKLELIGLKSSAGSDDLEGAAEGASVEVGAGGLTMYDNIDRKGEIAWTDLCRGPHLPTTKRIPAFALMRSAAAYWRGNEKNKQLQRIYGTAWESKEALADYLHRLEEAQRRDHRRLGNELDLFSFPDLIGPGLPVFHPKGGVIKREMEDYVRQRHIEEGFSYVGSPHIAKEDLFYTSGHLPYYGDGMFPPMDLDGQNYRLKAMNCPMHNLIYSSRGRSYRELPLRLFEFGTVYRDEKSGVLQGLTRVRMISQDDSHSYVTEEGAADEVRHLLDFILGLLRDFGMDDYYIELSTRDDQKPDKFIGSDEEWEAATKVLHDVAVASGLDLVPDPGGAAFYGPKISVQVRDAIGRTWQMSTIQYDFNQPKRFGLEYTAADGSRKQPVMIHSAKFGSIERFLGVLVEHYAGAFPPWLAPVQVVAIPIAERHVDYLYEVAAKLRAAGIRAEVDEADDRMQKKIRNAQTQKVPFMLIAGDDDIEAGAVSFRYRSGKQDNGVAVDEAVARIVQAVADRVQV
;
A
#
# COMPACT_ATOMS: atom_id res chain seq x y z
N MET A 1 22.24 -28.76 42.55
CA MET A 1 21.34 -28.78 41.37
C MET A 1 22.24 -28.78 40.15
N SER A 2 21.89 -29.50 39.07
CA SER A 2 22.71 -29.47 37.85
C SER A 2 22.68 -28.07 37.24
N GLU A 3 23.84 -27.58 36.81
CA GLU A 3 23.98 -26.29 36.15
C GLU A 3 23.93 -26.48 34.62
N LEU A 4 23.35 -25.53 33.90
CA LEU A 4 23.37 -25.49 32.45
C LEU A 4 23.79 -24.11 31.95
N ASN A 5 24.51 -24.09 30.84
CA ASN A 5 24.99 -22.86 30.21
C ASN A 5 24.04 -22.48 29.07
N VAL A 6 23.59 -21.23 29.07
CA VAL A 6 22.82 -20.61 28.00
C VAL A 6 23.50 -19.34 27.52
N THR A 7 23.26 -18.97 26.27
CA THR A 7 23.71 -17.68 25.72
C THR A 7 22.52 -16.74 25.65
N VAL A 8 22.59 -15.57 26.27
CA VAL A 8 21.61 -14.49 26.07
C VAL A 8 22.16 -13.50 25.06
N VAL A 9 21.44 -13.30 23.97
CA VAL A 9 21.79 -12.38 22.88
C VAL A 9 20.85 -11.20 22.92
N GLY A 10 21.41 -10.00 22.96
CA GLY A 10 20.68 -8.74 22.83
C GLY A 10 21.36 -7.80 21.84
N PRO A 11 20.75 -6.62 21.57
CA PRO A 11 21.18 -5.71 20.51
C PRO A 11 22.65 -5.25 20.58
N ALA A 12 23.26 -5.30 21.77
CA ALA A 12 24.63 -4.83 22.00
C ALA A 12 25.54 -5.85 22.72
N ARG A 13 25.03 -7.00 23.15
CA ARG A 13 25.78 -7.96 24.00
C ARG A 13 25.35 -9.40 23.77
N ARG A 14 26.35 -10.28 23.70
CA ARG A 14 26.22 -11.73 23.85
C ARG A 14 26.81 -12.10 25.20
N GLN A 15 26.00 -12.69 26.09
CA GLN A 15 26.43 -13.05 27.44
C GLN A 15 26.11 -14.51 27.73
N ASP A 16 27.13 -15.28 28.04
CA ASP A 16 26.95 -16.64 28.56
C ASP A 16 26.54 -16.56 30.04
N ARG A 17 25.49 -17.31 30.39
CA ARG A 17 24.98 -17.40 31.76
C ARG A 17 24.90 -18.86 32.18
N THR A 18 25.39 -19.14 33.37
CA THR A 18 25.18 -20.42 34.04
C THR A 18 23.93 -20.30 34.90
N VAL A 19 22.92 -21.12 34.59
CA VAL A 19 21.64 -21.16 35.31
C VAL A 19 21.37 -22.56 35.85
N THR A 20 20.44 -22.66 36.79
CA THR A 20 20.06 -23.96 37.36
C THR A 20 19.20 -24.74 36.37
N ALA A 21 19.38 -26.05 36.27
CA ALA A 21 18.51 -26.88 35.44
C ALA A 21 17.04 -26.75 35.85
N GLY A 22 16.16 -26.52 34.87
CA GLY A 22 14.75 -26.22 35.09
C GLY A 22 14.42 -24.73 35.20
N THR A 23 15.43 -23.84 35.15
CA THR A 23 15.20 -22.39 35.00
C THR A 23 14.35 -22.14 33.76
N LYS A 24 13.30 -21.34 33.91
CA LYS A 24 12.44 -20.94 32.81
C LYS A 24 12.87 -19.59 32.25
N ALA A 25 12.53 -19.34 30.99
CA ALA A 25 12.90 -18.11 30.30
C ALA A 25 12.43 -16.83 31.05
N TRP A 26 11.26 -16.83 31.69
CA TRP A 26 10.78 -15.68 32.48
C TRP A 26 11.74 -15.27 33.61
N GLU A 27 12.50 -16.21 34.18
CA GLU A 27 13.43 -15.93 35.29
C GLU A 27 14.64 -15.10 34.82
N LEU A 28 15.03 -15.22 33.53
CA LEU A 28 16.13 -14.45 32.96
C LEU A 28 15.79 -12.97 32.74
N PHE A 29 14.51 -12.67 32.55
CA PHE A 29 13.99 -11.37 32.16
C PHE A 29 12.99 -10.82 33.19
N ALA A 30 13.03 -11.31 34.44
CA ALA A 30 12.10 -10.91 35.50
C ALA A 30 12.11 -9.39 35.79
N GLU A 31 13.27 -8.75 35.58
CA GLU A 31 13.47 -7.30 35.75
C GLU A 31 13.08 -6.48 34.50
N ASP A 32 12.78 -7.13 33.38
CA ASP A 32 12.40 -6.49 32.11
C ASP A 32 10.94 -6.86 31.74
N PRO A 33 9.97 -6.07 32.22
CA PRO A 33 8.56 -6.36 31.99
C PRO A 33 8.16 -6.17 30.53
N ASP A 34 8.98 -5.62 29.64
CA ASP A 34 8.59 -5.47 28.23
C ASP A 34 8.80 -6.76 27.44
N VAL A 35 9.61 -7.69 27.96
CA VAL A 35 9.81 -9.02 27.39
C VAL A 35 8.57 -9.88 27.63
N ILE A 36 7.99 -10.41 26.56
CA ILE A 36 6.77 -11.25 26.61
C ILE A 36 6.98 -12.67 26.11
N ALA A 37 8.05 -12.92 25.38
CA ALA A 37 8.44 -14.21 24.82
C ALA A 37 9.96 -14.22 24.59
N VAL A 38 10.49 -15.36 24.15
CA VAL A 38 11.89 -15.48 23.74
C VAL A 38 12.01 -16.17 22.40
N LYS A 39 13.08 -15.88 21.68
CA LYS A 39 13.53 -16.64 20.52
C LYS A 39 14.64 -17.57 20.98
N VAL A 40 14.48 -18.87 20.78
CA VAL A 40 15.50 -19.88 21.08
C VAL A 40 15.92 -20.50 19.76
N ASP A 41 17.18 -20.30 19.38
CA ASP A 41 17.76 -20.76 18.12
C ASP A 41 16.92 -20.38 16.89
N GLY A 42 16.41 -19.14 16.88
CA GLY A 42 15.56 -18.61 15.81
C GLY A 42 14.07 -18.95 15.91
N ALA A 43 13.64 -19.83 16.83
CA ALA A 43 12.23 -20.19 17.03
C ALA A 43 11.59 -19.48 18.22
N LEU A 44 10.39 -18.92 18.03
CA LEU A 44 9.62 -18.27 19.10
C LEU A 44 9.11 -19.29 20.14
N LYS A 45 9.26 -18.97 21.42
CA LYS A 45 8.86 -19.78 22.59
C LYS A 45 8.24 -18.92 23.68
N ASP A 46 7.32 -19.49 24.46
CA ASP A 46 6.75 -18.83 25.64
C ASP A 46 7.81 -18.55 26.70
N LEU A 47 7.57 -17.54 27.54
CA LEU A 47 8.41 -17.31 28.72
C LEU A 47 8.38 -18.47 29.73
N ALA A 48 7.39 -19.37 29.64
CA ALA A 48 7.31 -20.58 30.47
C ALA A 48 8.26 -21.70 30.00
N TYR A 49 8.91 -21.56 28.85
CA TYR A 49 9.86 -22.53 28.30
C TYR A 49 11.00 -22.79 29.29
N ALA A 50 11.25 -24.07 29.56
CA ALA A 50 12.36 -24.52 30.39
C ALA A 50 13.63 -24.57 29.53
N LEU A 51 14.67 -23.87 29.98
CA LEU A 51 15.91 -23.72 29.24
C LEU A 51 16.68 -25.04 29.14
N ALA A 52 17.24 -25.30 27.96
CA ALA A 52 18.08 -26.45 27.69
C ALA A 52 19.57 -26.05 27.58
N PRO A 53 20.51 -26.99 27.81
CA PRO A 53 21.93 -26.70 27.66
C PRO A 53 22.29 -26.27 26.23
N GLY A 54 22.94 -25.11 26.10
CA GLY A 54 23.39 -24.58 24.82
C GLY A 54 22.42 -23.64 24.12
N ASP A 55 21.21 -23.43 24.66
CA ASP A 55 20.21 -22.53 24.09
C ASP A 55 20.78 -21.12 23.85
N VAL A 56 20.54 -20.58 22.65
CA VAL A 56 20.79 -19.18 22.33
C VAL A 56 19.47 -18.42 22.37
N ILE A 57 19.35 -17.51 23.33
CA ILE A 57 18.10 -16.88 23.74
C ILE A 57 18.11 -15.39 23.41
N GLU A 58 17.13 -14.94 22.64
CA GLU A 58 16.90 -13.51 22.36
C GLU A 58 15.57 -13.06 23.00
N PRO A 59 15.54 -11.92 23.71
CA PRO A 59 14.31 -11.39 24.27
C PRO A 59 13.39 -10.84 23.18
N VAL A 60 12.09 -11.14 23.28
CA VAL A 60 11.06 -10.57 22.40
C VAL A 60 10.25 -9.54 23.20
N ALA A 61 10.52 -8.26 22.93
CA ALA A 61 9.78 -7.15 23.51
C ALA A 61 8.39 -7.02 22.89
N ILE A 62 7.38 -6.62 23.68
CA ILE A 62 5.98 -6.52 23.24
C ILE A 62 5.76 -5.57 22.03
N ALA A 63 6.56 -4.50 21.93
CA ALA A 63 6.46 -3.52 20.85
C ALA A 63 7.17 -3.93 19.55
N SER A 64 7.95 -5.03 19.57
CA SER A 64 8.60 -5.58 18.38
C SER A 64 7.58 -6.19 17.42
N LYS A 65 7.96 -6.45 16.16
CA LYS A 65 7.08 -7.13 15.19
C LYS A 65 6.58 -8.47 15.74
N ASP A 66 7.50 -9.36 16.11
CA ASP A 66 7.19 -10.68 16.70
C ASP A 66 6.35 -10.51 17.98
N GLY A 67 6.64 -9.50 18.80
CA GLY A 67 5.89 -9.22 20.02
C GLY A 67 4.44 -8.81 19.79
N ARG A 68 4.18 -7.95 18.79
CA ARG A 68 2.83 -7.54 18.40
C ARG A 68 2.04 -8.71 17.83
N ASP A 69 2.68 -9.58 17.05
CA ASP A 69 2.05 -10.79 16.52
C ASP A 69 1.57 -11.71 17.66
N ILE A 70 2.40 -11.91 18.70
CA ILE A 70 2.06 -12.69 19.92
C ILE A 70 0.94 -12.02 20.73
N LEU A 71 0.99 -10.69 20.92
CA LEU A 71 -0.04 -9.92 21.60
C LEU A 71 -1.41 -10.07 20.89
N ARG A 72 -1.42 -9.92 19.56
CA ARG A 72 -2.62 -10.03 18.72
C ARG A 72 -3.20 -11.43 18.77
N HIS A 73 -2.35 -12.44 18.67
CA HIS A 73 -2.78 -13.84 18.78
C HIS A 73 -3.36 -14.18 20.16
N SER A 74 -2.72 -13.70 21.24
CA SER A 74 -3.27 -13.84 22.61
C SER A 74 -4.60 -13.11 22.80
N THR A 75 -4.77 -11.97 22.13
CA THR A 75 -6.03 -11.23 22.15
C THR A 75 -7.13 -11.95 21.35
N ALA A 76 -6.77 -12.64 20.26
CA ALA A 76 -7.68 -13.49 19.49
C ALA A 76 -8.23 -14.65 20.36
N HIS A 77 -7.41 -15.28 21.18
CA HIS A 77 -7.85 -16.31 22.14
C HIS A 77 -8.83 -15.75 23.18
N VAL A 78 -8.53 -14.57 23.73
CA VAL A 78 -9.47 -13.89 24.67
C VAL A 78 -10.79 -13.55 23.97
N MET A 79 -10.76 -13.18 22.70
CA MET A 79 -11.97 -12.96 21.90
C MET A 79 -12.75 -14.26 21.70
N ALA A 80 -12.08 -15.36 21.34
CA ALA A 80 -12.71 -16.66 21.15
C ALA A 80 -13.39 -17.18 22.42
N GLN A 81 -12.71 -17.09 23.57
CA GLN A 81 -13.31 -17.38 24.87
C GLN A 81 -14.52 -16.48 25.15
N ALA A 82 -14.39 -15.16 24.90
CA ALA A 82 -15.50 -14.23 25.11
C ALA A 82 -16.72 -14.53 24.23
N VAL A 83 -16.50 -15.01 23.00
CA VAL A 83 -17.55 -15.46 22.10
C VAL A 83 -18.22 -16.71 22.66
N GLN A 84 -17.47 -17.76 23.01
CA GLN A 84 -18.07 -18.99 23.54
C GLN A 84 -18.75 -18.81 24.91
N ASP A 85 -18.31 -17.85 25.73
CA ASP A 85 -19.00 -17.47 26.97
C ASP A 85 -20.38 -16.85 26.72
N LEU A 86 -20.55 -16.14 25.60
CA LEU A 86 -21.80 -15.45 25.24
C LEU A 86 -22.68 -16.26 24.29
N PHE A 87 -22.05 -17.10 23.46
CA PHE A 87 -22.64 -17.91 22.39
C PHE A 87 -22.08 -19.34 22.47
N PRO A 88 -22.54 -20.17 23.43
CA PRO A 88 -21.96 -21.50 23.69
C PRO A 88 -22.06 -22.49 22.51
N GLU A 89 -22.94 -22.22 21.56
CA GLU A 89 -23.10 -22.96 20.31
C GLU A 89 -22.04 -22.62 19.25
N ALA A 90 -21.29 -21.52 19.42
CA ALA A 90 -20.26 -21.12 18.48
C ALA A 90 -19.15 -22.17 18.40
N ARG A 91 -18.75 -22.53 17.17
CA ARG A 91 -17.59 -23.41 16.93
C ARG A 91 -16.42 -22.62 16.38
N LEU A 92 -15.22 -22.97 16.84
CA LEU A 92 -13.98 -22.27 16.57
C LEU A 92 -13.38 -22.72 15.24
N GLY A 93 -13.08 -21.75 14.38
CA GLY A 93 -12.27 -21.91 13.17
C GLY A 93 -10.79 -21.59 13.42
N ILE A 94 -10.25 -20.65 12.63
CA ILE A 94 -8.84 -20.23 12.66
C ILE A 94 -8.77 -18.79 13.19
N GLY A 95 -7.77 -18.50 14.02
CA GLY A 95 -7.60 -17.19 14.66
C GLY A 95 -6.19 -16.59 14.58
N PRO A 96 -5.67 -16.25 13.39
CA PRO A 96 -4.30 -15.83 13.24
C PRO A 96 -4.13 -14.32 13.51
N PRO A 97 -2.94 -13.89 13.96
CA PRO A 97 -2.57 -12.49 13.85
C PRO A 97 -2.45 -12.12 12.36
N VAL A 98 -2.78 -10.88 12.04
CA VAL A 98 -2.61 -10.28 10.71
C VAL A 98 -1.89 -8.94 10.84
N GLN A 99 -1.52 -8.35 9.71
CA GLN A 99 -1.00 -6.98 9.71
C GLN A 99 -1.99 -6.05 10.42
N ASP A 100 -1.49 -5.31 11.40
CA ASP A 100 -2.23 -4.36 12.23
C ASP A 100 -3.41 -4.92 13.05
N GLY A 101 -3.56 -6.24 13.17
CA GLY A 101 -4.63 -6.82 13.97
C GLY A 101 -4.66 -8.34 14.04
N PHE A 102 -5.86 -8.89 14.23
CA PHE A 102 -6.14 -10.32 14.22
C PHE A 102 -7.57 -10.53 13.73
N TYR A 103 -7.90 -11.77 13.41
CA TYR A 103 -9.29 -12.18 13.28
C TYR A 103 -9.51 -13.53 13.96
N TYR A 104 -10.76 -13.94 14.09
CA TYR A 104 -11.12 -15.31 14.42
C TYR A 104 -12.41 -15.68 13.69
N ASP A 105 -12.44 -16.86 13.09
CA ASP A 105 -13.60 -17.42 12.40
C ASP A 105 -14.47 -18.25 13.33
N PHE A 106 -15.78 -18.05 13.27
CA PHE A 106 -16.77 -18.77 14.06
C PHE A 106 -17.86 -19.35 13.17
N ASP A 107 -18.24 -20.58 13.43
CA ASP A 107 -19.48 -21.16 12.93
C ASP A 107 -20.60 -20.86 13.94
N VAL A 108 -21.53 -20.02 13.52
CA VAL A 108 -22.70 -19.58 14.29
C VAL A 108 -23.92 -19.57 13.38
N GLU A 109 -25.08 -19.89 13.94
CA GLU A 109 -26.34 -19.87 13.19
C GLU A 109 -26.77 -18.45 12.81
N THR A 110 -26.61 -17.50 13.74
CA THR A 110 -26.94 -16.09 13.53
C THR A 110 -25.67 -15.26 13.38
N PRO A 111 -25.50 -14.50 12.27
CA PRO A 111 -24.37 -13.59 12.09
C PRO A 111 -24.24 -12.53 13.20
N PHE A 112 -23.00 -12.20 13.58
CA PHE A 112 -22.73 -11.19 14.61
C PHE A 112 -23.11 -9.78 14.16
N THR A 113 -23.82 -9.06 15.02
CA THR A 113 -24.21 -7.66 14.83
C THR A 113 -23.20 -6.70 15.49
N PRO A 114 -23.19 -5.39 15.15
CA PRO A 114 -22.40 -4.39 15.87
C PRO A 114 -22.69 -4.35 17.38
N GLU A 115 -23.93 -4.61 17.79
CA GLU A 115 -24.32 -4.72 19.19
C GLU A 115 -23.66 -5.93 19.87
N ASP A 116 -23.53 -7.05 19.17
CA ASP A 116 -22.83 -8.23 19.69
C ASP A 116 -21.34 -7.99 19.86
N LEU A 117 -20.70 -7.28 18.92
CA LEU A 117 -19.29 -6.88 19.06
C LEU A 117 -19.08 -6.06 20.35
N THR A 118 -20.01 -5.16 20.68
CA THR A 118 -19.95 -4.37 21.93
C THR A 118 -20.04 -5.28 23.17
N LYS A 119 -20.89 -6.31 23.15
CA LYS A 119 -21.01 -7.28 24.25
C LYS A 119 -19.77 -8.16 24.37
N ILE A 120 -19.24 -8.66 23.25
CA ILE A 120 -18.03 -9.49 23.19
C ILE A 120 -16.85 -8.70 23.73
N GLU A 121 -16.64 -7.47 23.27
CA GLU A 121 -15.56 -6.61 23.74
C GLU A 121 -15.67 -6.33 25.26
N SER A 122 -16.88 -6.16 25.77
CA SER A 122 -17.14 -6.06 27.22
C SER A 122 -16.76 -7.33 27.97
N ARG A 123 -17.07 -8.52 27.43
CA ARG A 123 -16.67 -9.80 28.03
C ARG A 123 -15.16 -10.02 27.98
N MET A 124 -14.49 -9.69 26.89
CA MET A 124 -13.02 -9.71 26.76
C MET A 124 -12.36 -8.87 27.86
N ARG A 125 -12.87 -7.64 28.11
CA ARG A 125 -12.38 -6.79 29.20
C ARG A 125 -12.54 -7.43 30.59
N LYS A 126 -13.59 -8.23 30.81
CA LYS A 126 -13.78 -8.99 32.06
C LYS A 126 -12.73 -10.11 32.19
N ILE A 127 -12.51 -10.89 31.13
CA ILE A 127 -11.49 -11.96 31.09
C ILE A 127 -10.09 -11.40 31.39
N ILE A 128 -9.73 -10.26 30.78
CA ILE A 128 -8.45 -9.58 31.02
C ILE A 128 -8.31 -9.15 32.50
N LYS A 129 -9.39 -8.66 33.12
CA LYS A 129 -9.40 -8.31 34.56
C LYS A 129 -9.31 -9.54 35.46
N GLU A 130 -9.83 -10.69 35.02
CA GLU A 130 -9.71 -11.96 35.73
C GLU A 130 -8.25 -12.44 35.81
N ASN A 131 -7.36 -11.95 34.93
CA ASN A 131 -5.92 -12.28 34.96
C ASN A 131 -5.68 -13.79 34.82
N GLN A 132 -6.40 -14.42 33.89
CA GLN A 132 -6.20 -15.82 33.55
C GLN A 132 -4.79 -16.03 32.98
N ARG A 133 -4.12 -17.13 33.37
CA ARG A 133 -2.79 -17.52 32.90
C ARG A 133 -2.92 -18.37 31.64
N PHE A 134 -2.18 -18.03 30.59
CA PHE A 134 -2.06 -18.91 29.42
C PHE A 134 -1.11 -20.07 29.76
N SER A 135 -1.58 -21.31 29.57
CA SER A 135 -0.84 -22.51 29.93
C SER A 135 -0.75 -23.46 28.74
N ARG A 136 0.44 -23.61 28.18
CA ARG A 136 0.73 -24.54 27.10
C ARG A 136 0.89 -25.96 27.62
N ARG A 137 0.22 -26.93 26.99
CA ARG A 137 0.50 -28.36 27.19
C ARG A 137 0.62 -29.09 25.85
N ALA A 138 1.47 -30.11 25.83
CA ALA A 138 1.53 -31.05 24.71
C ALA A 138 0.38 -32.03 24.80
N ILE A 139 -0.15 -32.42 23.64
CA ILE A 139 -1.21 -33.42 23.50
C ILE A 139 -0.90 -34.27 22.26
N ASP A 140 -1.25 -35.55 22.29
CA ASP A 140 -1.19 -36.37 21.08
C ASP A 140 -2.47 -36.19 20.24
N ASP A 141 -2.41 -36.68 19.00
CA ASP A 141 -3.48 -36.49 18.03
C ASP A 141 -4.80 -37.18 18.45
N ASP A 142 -4.75 -38.30 19.18
CA ASP A 142 -5.95 -39.05 19.58
C ASP A 142 -6.62 -38.43 20.81
N GLU A 143 -5.83 -38.02 21.81
CA GLU A 143 -6.31 -37.25 22.95
C GLU A 143 -6.94 -35.92 22.50
N ALA A 144 -6.30 -35.22 21.55
CA ALA A 144 -6.82 -33.96 21.01
C ALA A 144 -8.17 -34.15 20.31
N ARG A 145 -8.35 -35.26 19.57
CA ARG A 145 -9.63 -35.57 18.92
C ARG A 145 -10.76 -35.81 19.91
N VAL A 146 -10.45 -36.43 21.06
CA VAL A 146 -11.44 -36.65 22.13
C VAL A 146 -11.80 -35.32 22.79
N GLU A 147 -10.81 -34.50 23.11
CA GLU A 147 -11.03 -33.23 23.81
C GLU A 147 -11.78 -32.21 22.92
N LEU A 148 -11.47 -32.18 21.63
CA LEU A 148 -12.06 -31.26 20.65
C LEU A 148 -13.24 -31.87 19.88
N ALA A 149 -13.88 -32.91 20.42
CA ALA A 149 -15.01 -33.58 19.77
C ALA A 149 -16.18 -32.63 19.42
N GLY A 150 -16.31 -31.54 20.17
CA GLY A 150 -17.30 -30.49 19.93
C GLY A 150 -16.89 -29.47 18.85
N GLU A 151 -15.63 -29.44 18.42
CA GLU A 151 -15.04 -28.43 17.54
C GLU A 151 -14.66 -29.02 16.16
N PRO A 152 -15.63 -29.12 15.22
CA PRO A 152 -15.46 -29.87 13.97
C PRO A 152 -14.32 -29.33 13.09
N TYR A 153 -14.09 -28.02 13.09
CA TYR A 153 -13.03 -27.39 12.30
C TYR A 153 -11.64 -27.68 12.86
N LYS A 154 -11.48 -27.73 14.19
CA LYS A 154 -10.21 -28.10 14.83
C LYS A 154 -9.87 -29.56 14.58
N LEU A 155 -10.87 -30.45 14.58
CA LEU A 155 -10.69 -31.87 14.20
C LEU A 155 -10.19 -32.01 12.75
N GLU A 156 -10.71 -31.19 11.83
CA GLU A 156 -10.25 -31.18 10.44
C GLU A 156 -8.78 -30.74 10.32
N LEU A 157 -8.35 -29.71 11.06
CA LEU A 157 -6.96 -29.25 11.10
C LEU A 157 -6.00 -30.34 11.61
N ILE A 158 -6.39 -31.09 12.65
CA ILE A 158 -5.63 -32.24 13.16
C ILE A 158 -5.50 -33.31 12.06
N GLY A 159 -6.59 -33.59 11.32
CA GLY A 159 -6.58 -34.51 10.19
C GLY A 159 -5.61 -34.10 9.08
N LEU A 160 -5.63 -32.82 8.68
CA LEU A 160 -4.77 -32.29 7.60
C LEU A 160 -3.27 -32.42 7.92
N LYS A 161 -2.87 -32.12 9.17
CA LYS A 161 -1.50 -32.32 9.65
C LYS A 161 -1.07 -33.79 9.52
N SER A 162 -1.93 -34.73 9.86
CA SER A 162 -1.60 -36.17 9.81
C SER A 162 -1.38 -36.69 8.38
N SER A 163 -1.81 -35.94 7.36
CA SER A 163 -1.73 -36.31 5.94
C SER A 163 -0.67 -35.56 5.11
N ALA A 164 -0.02 -34.52 5.65
CA ALA A 164 0.84 -33.60 4.87
C ALA A 164 2.18 -33.27 5.57
N GLY A 165 3.22 -32.94 4.80
CA GLY A 165 4.48 -32.35 5.32
C GLY A 165 4.28 -30.88 5.74
N SER A 166 5.21 -30.29 6.52
CA SER A 166 5.08 -28.93 7.08
C SER A 166 4.76 -27.84 6.07
N ASP A 167 5.29 -27.96 4.85
CA ASP A 167 5.28 -26.91 3.84
C ASP A 167 3.95 -26.85 3.07
N ASP A 168 3.11 -27.89 3.17
CA ASP A 168 1.82 -27.99 2.49
C ASP A 168 0.66 -27.35 3.30
N LEU A 169 0.84 -27.11 4.61
CA LEU A 169 -0.24 -26.64 5.50
C LEU A 169 -0.63 -25.17 5.25
N GLU A 170 0.33 -24.32 4.89
CA GLU A 170 0.05 -22.93 4.50
C GLU A 170 -0.66 -22.82 3.14
N GLY A 171 -0.39 -23.77 2.22
CA GLY A 171 -1.10 -23.89 0.94
C GLY A 171 -2.51 -24.48 1.06
N ALA A 172 -2.78 -25.24 2.13
CA ALA A 172 -4.07 -25.90 2.36
C ALA A 172 -5.13 -24.98 3.00
N ALA A 173 -4.72 -24.04 3.85
CA ALA A 173 -5.61 -23.05 4.48
C ALA A 173 -4.84 -21.86 5.07
N GLU A 174 -5.23 -20.64 4.68
CA GLU A 174 -4.63 -19.40 5.19
C GLU A 174 -4.73 -19.31 6.72
N GLY A 175 -3.60 -19.18 7.42
CA GLY A 175 -3.52 -19.07 8.88
C GLY A 175 -3.50 -20.38 9.67
N ALA A 176 -3.64 -21.55 9.01
CA ALA A 176 -3.65 -22.85 9.68
C ALA A 176 -2.32 -23.23 10.37
N SER A 177 -1.19 -22.65 9.91
CA SER A 177 0.15 -22.89 10.48
C SER A 177 0.32 -22.38 11.93
N VAL A 178 -0.61 -21.53 12.38
CA VAL A 178 -0.70 -21.02 13.76
C VAL A 178 -1.35 -22.06 14.69
N GLU A 179 -2.26 -22.87 14.15
CA GLU A 179 -3.05 -23.86 14.88
C GLU A 179 -2.32 -25.23 14.93
N VAL A 180 -1.75 -25.65 13.79
CA VAL A 180 -1.07 -26.96 13.62
C VAL A 180 0.21 -26.82 12.79
N GLY A 181 1.24 -27.62 13.09
CA GLY A 181 2.51 -27.66 12.34
C GLY A 181 3.23 -29.00 12.46
N ALA A 182 4.45 -29.12 11.93
CA ALA A 182 5.21 -30.39 11.96
C ALA A 182 5.75 -30.81 13.34
N GLY A 183 5.84 -29.88 14.30
CA GLY A 183 6.02 -30.23 15.72
C GLY A 183 4.70 -30.69 16.32
N GLY A 184 4.71 -31.64 17.27
CA GLY A 184 3.50 -32.21 17.90
C GLY A 184 2.44 -31.19 18.34
N LEU A 185 1.18 -31.64 18.51
CA LEU A 185 0.07 -30.75 18.85
C LEU A 185 0.22 -30.15 20.25
N THR A 186 -0.28 -28.94 20.40
CA THR A 186 -0.38 -28.29 21.70
C THR A 186 -1.74 -27.65 21.92
N MET A 187 -2.17 -27.67 23.17
CA MET A 187 -3.35 -26.96 23.66
C MET A 187 -2.90 -25.81 24.54
N TYR A 188 -3.63 -24.71 24.46
CA TYR A 188 -3.50 -23.59 25.40
C TYR A 188 -4.73 -23.51 26.26
N ASP A 189 -4.52 -23.70 27.56
CA ASP A 189 -5.54 -23.52 28.59
C ASP A 189 -5.43 -22.11 29.17
N ASN A 190 -6.54 -21.39 29.21
CA ASN A 190 -6.68 -20.19 30.03
C ASN A 190 -7.08 -20.64 31.45
N ILE A 191 -6.13 -20.55 32.37
CA ILE A 191 -6.29 -20.98 33.76
C ILE A 191 -6.68 -19.78 34.63
N ASP A 192 -7.78 -19.88 35.34
CA ASP A 192 -8.27 -18.82 36.22
C ASP A 192 -7.42 -18.66 37.50
N ARG A 193 -7.79 -17.72 38.38
CA ARG A 193 -7.06 -17.48 39.64
C ARG A 193 -7.18 -18.61 40.66
N LYS A 194 -8.16 -19.50 40.52
CA LYS A 194 -8.33 -20.69 41.37
C LYS A 194 -7.49 -21.86 40.88
N GLY A 195 -6.94 -21.77 39.66
CA GLY A 195 -6.21 -22.86 39.02
C GLY A 195 -7.09 -23.77 38.17
N GLU A 196 -8.35 -23.37 37.91
CA GLU A 196 -9.29 -24.11 37.08
C GLU A 196 -9.14 -23.70 35.61
N ILE A 197 -9.33 -24.64 34.69
CA ILE A 197 -9.34 -24.35 33.25
C ILE A 197 -10.65 -23.64 32.93
N ALA A 198 -10.55 -22.36 32.55
CA ALA A 198 -11.70 -21.55 32.16
C ALA A 198 -12.06 -21.72 30.69
N TRP A 199 -11.06 -21.97 29.84
CA TRP A 199 -11.21 -22.14 28.39
C TRP A 199 -9.96 -22.79 27.80
N THR A 200 -10.11 -23.47 26.68
CA THR A 200 -9.02 -24.20 26.02
C THR A 200 -9.15 -24.10 24.50
N ASP A 201 -8.01 -24.03 23.81
CA ASP A 201 -7.95 -24.04 22.34
C ASP A 201 -6.73 -24.78 21.80
N LEU A 202 -6.87 -25.34 20.61
CA LEU A 202 -5.79 -25.97 19.86
C LEU A 202 -4.93 -24.87 19.26
N CYS A 203 -3.67 -24.77 19.65
CA CYS A 203 -2.81 -23.69 19.18
C CYS A 203 -1.33 -24.02 19.44
N ARG A 204 -0.45 -23.59 18.53
CA ARG A 204 1.01 -23.74 18.68
C ARG A 204 1.62 -22.69 19.64
N GLY A 205 1.07 -21.48 19.62
CA GLY A 205 1.58 -20.27 20.28
C GLY A 205 2.90 -19.76 19.67
N PRO A 206 3.68 -18.95 20.42
CA PRO A 206 3.53 -18.65 21.84
C PRO A 206 2.42 -17.63 22.17
N HIS A 207 2.10 -17.53 23.46
CA HIS A 207 1.16 -16.56 24.02
C HIS A 207 1.80 -15.65 25.07
N LEU A 208 1.12 -14.55 25.40
CA LEU A 208 1.45 -13.74 26.58
C LEU A 208 1.39 -14.59 27.86
N PRO A 209 2.10 -14.24 28.95
CA PRO A 209 2.03 -15.02 30.19
C PRO A 209 0.64 -15.04 30.85
N THR A 210 -0.10 -13.92 30.74
CA THR A 210 -1.45 -13.79 31.32
C THR A 210 -2.30 -12.87 30.45
N THR A 211 -3.62 -13.02 30.52
CA THR A 211 -4.58 -12.13 29.84
C THR A 211 -4.47 -10.68 30.29
N LYS A 212 -4.02 -10.40 31.52
CA LYS A 212 -3.80 -9.04 32.04
C LYS A 212 -2.66 -8.30 31.33
N ARG A 213 -1.79 -9.02 30.61
CA ARG A 213 -0.71 -8.45 29.81
C ARG A 213 -1.18 -7.88 28.47
N ILE A 214 -2.47 -8.00 28.13
CA ILE A 214 -3.08 -7.34 26.96
C ILE A 214 -3.35 -5.88 27.31
N PRO A 215 -2.58 -4.90 26.79
CA PRO A 215 -2.67 -3.52 27.27
C PRO A 215 -3.88 -2.77 26.70
N ALA A 216 -4.08 -2.87 25.38
CA ALA A 216 -5.14 -2.18 24.66
C ALA A 216 -5.58 -2.99 23.43
N PHE A 217 -6.88 -3.04 23.18
CA PHE A 217 -7.48 -3.69 22.01
C PHE A 217 -8.82 -3.04 21.65
N ALA A 218 -9.26 -3.27 20.41
CA ALA A 218 -10.59 -2.90 19.92
C ALA A 218 -11.10 -3.94 18.90
N LEU A 219 -12.40 -4.25 18.93
CA LEU A 219 -13.05 -4.99 17.85
C LEU A 219 -13.46 -4.04 16.73
N MET A 220 -13.23 -4.45 15.48
CA MET A 220 -13.35 -3.58 14.32
C MET A 220 -14.64 -3.81 13.54
N ARG A 221 -14.85 -5.03 13.05
CA ARG A 221 -16.02 -5.41 12.23
C ARG A 221 -16.24 -6.92 12.25
N SER A 222 -17.45 -7.34 11.93
CA SER A 222 -17.76 -8.71 11.50
C SER A 222 -17.82 -8.78 9.97
N ALA A 223 -17.48 -9.94 9.41
CA ALA A 223 -17.60 -10.22 7.98
C ALA A 223 -17.91 -11.70 7.76
N ALA A 224 -18.50 -12.04 6.62
CA ALA A 224 -18.57 -13.43 6.19
C ALA A 224 -17.21 -13.88 5.64
N ALA A 225 -16.81 -15.10 5.98
CA ALA A 225 -15.65 -15.79 5.42
C ALA A 225 -16.06 -17.19 4.96
N TYR A 226 -15.25 -17.83 4.13
CA TYR A 226 -15.45 -19.23 3.77
C TYR A 226 -14.32 -20.06 4.37
N TRP A 227 -14.66 -21.23 4.91
CA TRP A 227 -13.67 -22.14 5.48
C TRP A 227 -12.58 -22.47 4.45
N ARG A 228 -11.31 -22.30 4.83
CA ARG A 228 -10.12 -22.45 3.95
C ARG A 228 -10.12 -21.56 2.71
N GLY A 229 -10.84 -20.43 2.74
CA GLY A 229 -10.89 -19.48 1.62
C GLY A 229 -11.60 -20.01 0.36
N ASN A 230 -12.37 -21.10 0.47
CA ASN A 230 -13.05 -21.72 -0.67
C ASN A 230 -14.57 -21.55 -0.55
N GLU A 231 -15.18 -20.83 -1.49
CA GLU A 231 -16.63 -20.55 -1.58
C GLU A 231 -17.53 -21.79 -1.59
N LYS A 232 -16.98 -22.97 -1.89
CA LYS A 232 -17.70 -24.25 -1.84
C LYS A 232 -17.82 -24.81 -0.43
N ASN A 233 -17.01 -24.33 0.51
CA ASN A 233 -17.05 -24.76 1.90
C ASN A 233 -18.08 -23.94 2.70
N LYS A 234 -18.37 -24.39 3.92
CA LYS A 234 -19.30 -23.71 4.81
C LYS A 234 -18.86 -22.26 5.08
N GLN A 235 -19.81 -21.35 5.00
CA GLN A 235 -19.62 -19.95 5.35
C GLN A 235 -19.53 -19.80 6.87
N LEU A 236 -18.53 -19.04 7.32
CA LEU A 236 -18.25 -18.70 8.70
C LEU A 236 -18.42 -17.20 8.93
N GLN A 237 -18.50 -16.81 10.20
CA GLN A 237 -18.48 -15.41 10.63
C GLN A 237 -17.12 -15.07 11.21
N ARG A 238 -16.44 -14.12 10.55
CA ARG A 238 -15.13 -13.62 10.95
C ARG A 238 -15.31 -12.35 11.79
N ILE A 239 -14.74 -12.31 12.99
CA ILE A 239 -14.61 -11.08 13.76
C ILE A 239 -13.18 -10.56 13.62
N TYR A 240 -13.03 -9.31 13.20
CA TYR A 240 -11.75 -8.61 13.14
C TYR A 240 -11.53 -7.77 14.40
N GLY A 241 -10.30 -7.79 14.92
CA GLY A 241 -9.86 -6.96 16.04
C GLY A 241 -8.43 -6.44 15.85
N THR A 242 -8.03 -5.49 16.69
CA THR A 242 -6.66 -4.98 16.76
C THR A 242 -6.19 -4.92 18.21
N ALA A 243 -4.89 -5.10 18.44
CA ALA A 243 -4.27 -5.03 19.77
C ALA A 243 -2.88 -4.39 19.68
N TRP A 244 -2.55 -3.56 20.68
CA TRP A 244 -1.35 -2.74 20.72
C TRP A 244 -0.72 -2.74 22.11
N GLU A 245 0.59 -2.52 22.14
CA GLU A 245 1.42 -2.51 23.35
C GLU A 245 1.03 -1.42 24.36
N SER A 246 0.25 -0.42 23.95
CA SER A 246 -0.22 0.67 24.81
C SER A 246 -1.55 1.25 24.32
N LYS A 247 -2.22 2.03 25.17
CA LYS A 247 -3.47 2.72 24.80
C LYS A 247 -3.20 3.84 23.81
N GLU A 248 -2.05 4.47 23.93
CA GLU A 248 -1.55 5.52 23.05
C GLU A 248 -1.35 4.96 21.64
N ALA A 249 -0.67 3.81 21.50
CA ALA A 249 -0.48 3.15 20.20
C ALA A 249 -1.80 2.71 19.54
N LEU A 250 -2.77 2.22 20.34
CA LEU A 250 -4.11 1.94 19.84
C LEU A 250 -4.83 3.22 19.38
N ALA A 251 -4.79 4.29 20.16
CA ALA A 251 -5.42 5.56 19.82
C ALA A 251 -4.81 6.15 18.53
N ASP A 252 -3.48 6.10 18.39
CA ASP A 252 -2.77 6.52 17.18
C ASP A 252 -3.17 5.68 15.96
N TYR A 253 -3.35 4.37 16.12
CA TYR A 253 -3.85 3.51 15.04
C TYR A 253 -5.29 3.85 14.63
N LEU A 254 -6.20 4.01 15.60
CA LEU A 254 -7.60 4.36 15.33
C LEU A 254 -7.72 5.74 14.70
N HIS A 255 -6.94 6.72 15.18
CA HIS A 255 -6.88 8.05 14.59
C HIS A 255 -6.37 7.99 13.13
N ARG A 256 -5.35 7.17 12.83
CA ARG A 256 -4.89 6.95 11.44
C ARG A 256 -5.98 6.34 10.55
N LEU A 257 -6.79 5.42 11.07
CA LEU A 257 -7.91 4.84 10.31
C LEU A 257 -9.02 5.87 10.03
N GLU A 258 -9.39 6.68 11.02
CA GLU A 258 -10.36 7.76 10.85
C GLU A 258 -9.87 8.79 9.83
N GLU A 259 -8.60 9.20 9.95
CA GLU A 259 -7.95 10.08 8.98
C GLU A 259 -7.92 9.47 7.57
N ALA A 260 -7.62 8.18 7.44
CA ALA A 260 -7.63 7.49 6.15
C ALA A 260 -9.03 7.47 5.52
N GLN A 261 -10.08 7.20 6.29
CA GLN A 261 -11.47 7.26 5.81
C GLN A 261 -11.88 8.68 5.40
N ARG A 262 -11.46 9.68 6.18
CA ARG A 262 -11.67 11.09 5.84
C ARG A 262 -10.93 11.49 4.56
N ARG A 263 -9.78 10.87 4.28
CA ARG A 263 -8.95 11.17 3.11
C ARG A 263 -9.26 10.30 1.90
N ASP A 264 -10.16 9.33 2.01
CA ASP A 264 -10.49 8.40 0.93
C ASP A 264 -10.87 9.15 -0.35
N HIS A 265 -10.09 8.93 -1.40
CA HIS A 265 -10.27 9.63 -2.68
C HIS A 265 -11.62 9.34 -3.32
N ARG A 266 -12.27 8.23 -3.01
CA ARG A 266 -13.61 7.91 -3.55
C ARG A 266 -14.67 8.80 -2.93
N ARG A 267 -14.56 9.06 -1.63
CA ARG A 267 -15.45 9.98 -0.90
C ARG A 267 -15.18 11.41 -1.35
N LEU A 268 -13.93 11.85 -1.27
CA LEU A 268 -13.53 13.21 -1.64
C LEU A 268 -13.73 13.49 -3.14
N GLY A 269 -13.50 12.50 -3.99
CA GLY A 269 -13.70 12.59 -5.43
C GLY A 269 -15.17 12.85 -5.79
N ASN A 270 -16.11 12.30 -5.03
CA ASN A 270 -17.53 12.62 -5.15
C ASN A 270 -17.85 14.00 -4.57
N GLU A 271 -17.44 14.28 -3.33
CA GLU A 271 -17.72 15.55 -2.63
C GLU A 271 -17.17 16.79 -3.36
N LEU A 272 -16.06 16.64 -4.07
CA LEU A 272 -15.39 17.69 -4.83
C LEU A 272 -15.67 17.63 -6.34
N ASP A 273 -16.55 16.73 -6.79
CA ASP A 273 -16.94 16.57 -8.19
C ASP A 273 -15.73 16.36 -9.13
N LEU A 274 -14.82 15.45 -8.75
CA LEU A 274 -13.60 15.17 -9.49
C LEU A 274 -13.78 14.05 -10.52
N PHE A 275 -14.42 12.94 -10.14
CA PHE A 275 -14.60 11.79 -11.01
C PHE A 275 -15.74 10.89 -10.52
N SER A 276 -16.19 9.99 -11.40
CA SER A 276 -17.17 8.96 -11.09
C SER A 276 -16.87 7.63 -11.80
N PHE A 277 -17.61 6.58 -11.41
CA PHE A 277 -17.60 5.27 -12.07
C PHE A 277 -19.05 4.88 -12.43
N PRO A 278 -19.59 5.36 -13.56
CA PRO A 278 -20.95 5.04 -13.96
C PRO A 278 -21.11 3.55 -14.27
N ASP A 279 -22.11 2.90 -13.67
CA ASP A 279 -22.39 1.46 -13.86
C ASP A 279 -22.55 1.07 -15.34
N LEU A 280 -23.08 1.99 -16.17
CA LEU A 280 -23.29 1.77 -17.60
C LEU A 280 -21.97 1.62 -18.39
N ILE A 281 -20.87 2.21 -17.91
CA ILE A 281 -19.55 2.09 -18.55
C ILE A 281 -18.86 0.79 -18.13
N GLY A 282 -19.05 0.40 -16.88
CA GLY A 282 -18.47 -0.80 -16.29
C GLY A 282 -17.38 -0.49 -15.25
N PRO A 283 -17.03 -1.50 -14.43
CA PRO A 283 -16.18 -1.29 -13.27
C PRO A 283 -14.72 -1.05 -13.68
N GLY A 284 -14.03 -0.18 -12.92
CA GLY A 284 -12.62 0.12 -13.14
C GLY A 284 -12.34 1.01 -14.34
N LEU A 285 -13.34 1.77 -14.80
CA LEU A 285 -13.24 2.70 -15.92
C LEU A 285 -13.69 4.11 -15.43
N PRO A 286 -12.77 4.94 -14.94
CA PRO A 286 -13.12 6.23 -14.36
C PRO A 286 -13.56 7.26 -15.41
N VAL A 287 -14.51 8.12 -15.04
CA VAL A 287 -14.90 9.32 -15.80
C VAL A 287 -14.47 10.54 -15.01
N PHE A 288 -13.54 11.32 -15.57
CA PHE A 288 -13.10 12.58 -14.96
C PHE A 288 -14.08 13.70 -15.30
N HIS A 289 -14.60 14.37 -14.27
CA HIS A 289 -15.49 15.52 -14.38
C HIS A 289 -14.66 16.80 -14.61
N PRO A 290 -15.25 17.96 -14.93
CA PRO A 290 -14.47 19.16 -15.26
C PRO A 290 -13.39 19.52 -14.24
N LYS A 291 -13.67 19.43 -12.93
CA LYS A 291 -12.69 19.72 -11.87
C LYS A 291 -11.57 18.68 -11.82
N GLY A 292 -11.89 17.39 -11.88
CA GLY A 292 -10.87 16.34 -11.95
C GLY A 292 -10.05 16.39 -13.25
N GLY A 293 -10.69 16.78 -14.35
CA GLY A 293 -10.06 16.99 -15.65
C GLY A 293 -9.04 18.11 -15.64
N VAL A 294 -9.27 19.19 -14.89
CA VAL A 294 -8.25 20.22 -14.66
C VAL A 294 -7.03 19.63 -13.97
N ILE A 295 -7.21 18.93 -12.84
CA ILE A 295 -6.08 18.34 -12.10
C ILE A 295 -5.30 17.37 -12.99
N LYS A 296 -6.01 16.50 -13.72
CA LYS A 296 -5.42 15.56 -14.68
C LYS A 296 -4.60 16.28 -15.74
N ARG A 297 -5.13 17.35 -16.34
CA ARG A 297 -4.42 18.17 -17.33
C ARG A 297 -3.18 18.82 -16.74
N GLU A 298 -3.26 19.43 -15.55
CA GLU A 298 -2.09 20.07 -14.92
C GLU A 298 -0.97 19.05 -14.67
N MET A 299 -1.31 17.83 -14.24
CA MET A 299 -0.36 16.73 -14.08
C MET A 299 0.29 16.34 -15.42
N GLU A 300 -0.52 16.15 -16.46
CA GLU A 300 -0.06 15.78 -17.80
C GLU A 300 0.82 16.87 -18.43
N ASP A 301 0.42 18.13 -18.33
CA ASP A 301 1.16 19.27 -18.87
C ASP A 301 2.52 19.42 -18.18
N TYR A 302 2.54 19.32 -16.84
CA TYR A 302 3.78 19.34 -16.07
C TYR A 302 4.73 18.22 -16.51
N VAL A 303 4.28 16.97 -16.49
CA VAL A 303 5.18 15.84 -16.73
C VAL A 303 5.61 15.78 -18.19
N ARG A 304 4.76 16.19 -19.14
CA ARG A 304 5.14 16.31 -20.56
C ARG A 304 6.27 17.31 -20.73
N GLN A 305 6.12 18.50 -20.14
CA GLN A 305 7.11 19.56 -20.22
C GLN A 305 8.44 19.12 -19.60
N ARG A 306 8.41 18.49 -18.41
CA ARG A 306 9.60 17.95 -17.76
C ARG A 306 10.28 16.86 -18.59
N HIS A 307 9.53 15.94 -19.20
CA HIS A 307 10.11 14.94 -20.10
C HIS A 307 10.86 15.59 -21.28
N ILE A 308 10.30 16.63 -21.89
CA ILE A 308 10.97 17.35 -22.99
C ILE A 308 12.26 18.01 -22.51
N GLU A 309 12.25 18.65 -21.34
CA GLU A 309 13.42 19.26 -20.72
C GLU A 309 14.52 18.24 -20.37
N GLU A 310 14.14 17.04 -19.97
CA GLU A 310 15.05 15.91 -19.67
C GLU A 310 15.49 15.13 -20.94
N GLY A 311 15.15 15.63 -22.13
CA GLY A 311 15.62 15.11 -23.42
C GLY A 311 14.84 13.91 -23.97
N PHE A 312 13.60 13.71 -23.52
CA PHE A 312 12.71 12.68 -24.09
C PHE A 312 12.06 13.15 -25.39
N SER A 313 11.92 12.22 -26.32
CA SER A 313 11.13 12.40 -27.54
C SER A 313 9.70 11.92 -27.31
N TYR A 314 8.74 12.83 -27.46
CA TYR A 314 7.31 12.51 -27.36
C TYR A 314 6.84 11.70 -28.57
N VAL A 315 6.23 10.54 -28.33
CA VAL A 315 5.71 9.62 -29.35
C VAL A 315 4.27 9.22 -29.05
N GLY A 316 3.62 8.54 -30.00
CA GLY A 316 2.26 8.02 -29.84
C GLY A 316 2.12 6.65 -30.51
N SER A 317 1.36 5.75 -29.87
CA SER A 317 1.14 4.39 -30.35
C SER A 317 -0.33 3.95 -30.27
N PRO A 318 -0.79 3.02 -31.13
CA PRO A 318 -2.18 2.55 -31.11
C PRO A 318 -2.59 1.86 -29.79
N HIS A 319 -3.89 1.84 -29.49
CA HIS A 319 -4.45 1.11 -28.34
C HIS A 319 -4.65 -0.39 -28.59
N ILE A 320 -4.69 -0.79 -29.86
CA ILE A 320 -4.97 -2.16 -30.29
C ILE A 320 -3.86 -2.63 -31.24
N ALA A 321 -3.44 -3.88 -31.10
CA ALA A 321 -2.42 -4.48 -31.97
C ALA A 321 -2.70 -5.97 -32.20
N LYS A 322 -2.06 -6.54 -33.23
CA LYS A 322 -2.09 -7.98 -33.49
C LYS A 322 -1.52 -8.74 -32.30
N GLU A 323 -2.11 -9.89 -31.99
CA GLU A 323 -1.65 -10.77 -30.91
C GLU A 323 -0.17 -11.16 -31.05
N ASP A 324 0.31 -11.37 -32.27
CA ASP A 324 1.71 -11.68 -32.60
C ASP A 324 2.71 -10.70 -31.97
N LEU A 325 2.39 -9.40 -31.89
CA LEU A 325 3.25 -8.40 -31.27
C LEU A 325 3.50 -8.71 -29.78
N PHE A 326 2.45 -9.14 -29.08
CA PHE A 326 2.52 -9.51 -27.67
C PHE A 326 3.17 -10.87 -27.47
N TYR A 327 3.07 -11.76 -28.46
CA TYR A 327 3.83 -13.02 -28.48
C TYR A 327 5.34 -12.77 -28.66
N THR A 328 5.71 -11.95 -29.64
CA THR A 328 7.10 -11.57 -29.91
C THR A 328 7.73 -10.92 -28.69
N SER A 329 7.06 -9.92 -28.08
CA SER A 329 7.57 -9.25 -26.88
C SER A 329 7.62 -10.14 -25.63
N GLY A 330 6.91 -11.28 -25.62
CA GLY A 330 6.83 -12.19 -24.47
C GLY A 330 5.69 -11.87 -23.51
N HIS A 331 4.90 -10.82 -23.73
CA HIS A 331 3.80 -10.50 -22.82
C HIS A 331 2.65 -11.51 -22.90
N LEU A 332 2.34 -12.08 -24.07
CA LEU A 332 1.25 -13.05 -24.13
C LEU A 332 1.57 -14.35 -23.36
N PRO A 333 2.76 -14.97 -23.51
CA PRO A 333 3.09 -16.18 -22.75
C PRO A 333 3.21 -15.98 -21.23
N TYR A 334 3.68 -14.81 -20.77
CA TYR A 334 4.00 -14.58 -19.34
C TYR A 334 3.00 -13.68 -18.61
N TYR A 335 2.19 -12.90 -19.34
CA TYR A 335 1.23 -11.92 -18.81
C TYR A 335 -0.16 -12.01 -19.47
N GLY A 336 -0.42 -13.04 -20.27
CA GLY A 336 -1.68 -13.20 -21.02
C GLY A 336 -2.93 -13.15 -20.15
N ASP A 337 -2.88 -13.69 -18.94
CA ASP A 337 -3.99 -13.67 -17.97
C ASP A 337 -4.35 -12.25 -17.47
N GLY A 338 -3.42 -11.30 -17.56
CA GLY A 338 -3.64 -9.90 -17.23
C GLY A 338 -4.07 -9.03 -18.42
N MET A 339 -4.15 -9.61 -19.62
CA MET A 339 -4.55 -8.91 -20.84
C MET A 339 -6.03 -9.14 -21.13
N PHE A 340 -6.70 -8.13 -21.68
CA PHE A 340 -8.07 -8.31 -22.17
C PHE A 340 -8.13 -9.42 -23.24
N PRO A 341 -9.26 -10.14 -23.32
CA PRO A 341 -9.48 -11.20 -24.30
C PRO A 341 -9.21 -10.74 -25.74
N PRO A 342 -8.80 -11.65 -26.64
CA PRO A 342 -8.59 -11.31 -28.03
C PRO A 342 -9.92 -10.96 -28.72
N MET A 343 -9.87 -9.97 -29.60
CA MET A 343 -10.92 -9.63 -30.56
C MET A 343 -10.57 -10.29 -31.89
N ASP A 344 -11.43 -11.21 -32.34
CA ASP A 344 -11.29 -11.83 -33.66
C ASP A 344 -11.77 -10.85 -34.74
N LEU A 345 -10.88 -10.54 -35.68
CA LEU A 345 -11.17 -9.78 -36.88
C LEU A 345 -10.67 -10.57 -38.09
N ASP A 346 -11.60 -11.17 -38.82
CA ASP A 346 -11.35 -11.97 -40.03
C ASP A 346 -10.32 -13.11 -39.82
N GLY A 347 -10.40 -13.80 -38.68
CA GLY A 347 -9.49 -14.89 -38.32
C GLY A 347 -8.13 -14.43 -37.79
N GLN A 348 -7.95 -13.14 -37.52
CA GLN A 348 -6.78 -12.58 -36.86
C GLN A 348 -7.15 -12.05 -35.48
N ASN A 349 -6.43 -12.50 -34.46
CA ASN A 349 -6.58 -12.01 -33.09
C ASN A 349 -5.91 -10.65 -32.93
N TYR A 350 -6.69 -9.67 -32.48
CA TYR A 350 -6.21 -8.39 -31.98
C TYR A 350 -6.43 -8.28 -30.48
N ARG A 351 -5.57 -7.53 -29.78
CA ARG A 351 -5.71 -7.29 -28.34
C ARG A 351 -5.54 -5.81 -28.04
N LEU A 352 -6.25 -5.35 -27.01
CA LEU A 352 -5.94 -4.10 -26.34
C LEU A 352 -4.55 -4.22 -25.69
N LYS A 353 -3.72 -3.19 -25.85
CA LYS A 353 -2.39 -3.18 -25.25
C LYS A 353 -2.47 -3.10 -23.73
N ALA A 354 -1.71 -3.95 -23.03
CA ALA A 354 -1.55 -3.87 -21.57
C ALA A 354 -0.26 -3.13 -21.14
N MET A 355 0.61 -2.81 -22.11
CA MET A 355 1.87 -2.06 -21.98
C MET A 355 2.24 -1.39 -23.30
N ASN A 356 3.10 -0.36 -23.25
CA ASN A 356 3.52 0.39 -24.44
C ASN A 356 4.87 -0.08 -25.03
N CYS A 357 5.68 -0.80 -24.25
CA CYS A 357 7.03 -1.22 -24.65
C CYS A 357 7.13 -1.91 -26.03
N PRO A 358 6.21 -2.81 -26.45
CA PRO A 358 6.33 -3.46 -27.75
C PRO A 358 6.25 -2.47 -28.91
N MET A 359 5.42 -1.42 -28.79
CA MET A 359 5.28 -0.39 -29.82
C MET A 359 6.50 0.54 -29.87
N HIS A 360 7.08 0.88 -28.71
CA HIS A 360 8.28 1.72 -28.66
C HIS A 360 9.49 1.01 -29.29
N ASN A 361 9.58 -0.32 -29.15
CA ASN A 361 10.58 -1.13 -29.86
C ASN A 361 10.45 -1.05 -31.38
N LEU A 362 9.23 -0.99 -31.91
CA LEU A 362 8.98 -0.78 -33.35
C LEU A 362 9.37 0.64 -33.80
N ILE A 363 9.21 1.64 -32.94
CA ILE A 363 9.71 3.01 -33.22
C ILE A 363 11.24 3.01 -33.27
N TYR A 364 11.89 2.33 -32.34
CA TYR A 364 13.34 2.18 -32.31
C TYR A 364 13.84 1.53 -33.61
N SER A 365 13.26 0.39 -34.00
CA SER A 365 13.69 -0.44 -35.14
C SER A 365 13.30 0.11 -36.51
N SER A 366 12.50 1.18 -36.58
CA SER A 366 12.06 1.79 -37.84
C SER A 366 13.19 2.29 -38.75
N ARG A 367 14.39 2.52 -38.18
CA ARG A 367 15.62 2.81 -38.92
C ARG A 367 16.86 2.37 -38.15
N GLY A 368 18.00 2.31 -38.84
CA GLY A 368 19.29 2.09 -38.20
C GLY A 368 19.64 3.20 -37.19
N ARG A 369 20.32 2.79 -36.11
CA ARG A 369 20.76 3.66 -35.00
C ARG A 369 22.28 3.66 -34.87
N SER A 370 22.87 4.81 -34.59
CA SER A 370 24.29 4.95 -34.20
C SER A 370 24.42 5.06 -32.67
N TYR A 371 25.54 4.61 -32.10
CA TYR A 371 25.87 4.83 -30.69
C TYR A 371 25.80 6.32 -30.28
N ARG A 372 26.02 7.25 -31.22
CA ARG A 372 25.94 8.69 -30.99
C ARG A 372 24.51 9.21 -30.75
N GLU A 373 23.50 8.41 -31.10
CA GLU A 373 22.10 8.71 -30.83
C GLU A 373 21.65 8.20 -29.47
N LEU A 374 22.50 7.42 -28.76
CA LEU A 374 22.20 6.91 -27.44
C LEU A 374 22.80 7.86 -26.37
N PRO A 375 22.09 8.14 -25.27
CA PRO A 375 20.79 7.58 -24.87
C PRO A 375 19.63 8.13 -25.72
N LEU A 376 18.80 7.23 -26.27
CA LEU A 376 17.56 7.58 -26.95
C LEU A 376 16.40 7.35 -25.99
N ARG A 377 15.63 8.39 -25.67
CA ARG A 377 14.54 8.31 -24.71
C ARG A 377 13.20 8.56 -25.40
N LEU A 378 12.30 7.58 -25.38
CA LEU A 378 10.94 7.72 -25.90
C LEU A 378 9.95 7.86 -24.75
N PHE A 379 8.95 8.72 -24.89
CA PHE A 379 7.92 8.95 -23.89
C PHE A 379 6.55 9.12 -24.54
N GLU A 380 5.50 8.57 -23.91
CA GLU A 380 4.11 8.68 -24.35
C GLU A 380 3.16 8.71 -23.14
N PHE A 381 2.03 9.42 -23.25
CA PHE A 381 0.88 9.18 -22.36
C PHE A 381 0.14 7.91 -22.79
N GLY A 382 0.81 6.78 -22.60
CA GLY A 382 0.37 5.50 -23.12
C GLY A 382 -0.80 4.93 -22.33
N THR A 383 -1.99 4.96 -22.93
CA THR A 383 -3.18 4.37 -22.31
C THR A 383 -3.23 2.87 -22.57
N VAL A 384 -3.22 2.09 -21.49
CA VAL A 384 -3.17 0.63 -21.52
C VAL A 384 -4.33 0.03 -20.72
N TYR A 385 -4.63 -1.23 -21.01
CA TYR A 385 -5.79 -1.94 -20.50
C TYR A 385 -5.36 -3.26 -19.86
N ARG A 386 -5.70 -3.45 -18.59
CA ARG A 386 -5.41 -4.66 -17.81
C ARG A 386 -6.71 -5.29 -17.35
N ASP A 387 -6.84 -6.60 -17.53
CA ASP A 387 -8.03 -7.36 -17.12
C ASP A 387 -8.00 -7.66 -15.62
N GLU A 388 -8.03 -6.59 -14.82
CA GLU A 388 -8.10 -6.69 -13.37
C GLU A 388 -9.44 -7.32 -12.96
N LYS A 389 -9.37 -8.31 -12.08
CA LYS A 389 -10.55 -8.98 -11.52
C LYS A 389 -11.43 -7.95 -10.81
N SER A 390 -12.75 -8.06 -10.98
CA SER A 390 -13.69 -7.09 -10.41
C SER A 390 -13.54 -6.90 -8.90
N GLY A 391 -13.25 -7.98 -8.17
CA GLY A 391 -13.07 -7.95 -6.71
C GLY A 391 -11.82 -7.21 -6.20
N VAL A 392 -10.87 -6.87 -7.08
CA VAL A 392 -9.64 -6.12 -6.68
C VAL A 392 -9.68 -4.66 -7.11
N LEU A 393 -10.71 -4.22 -7.83
CA LEU A 393 -10.83 -2.83 -8.28
C LEU A 393 -11.08 -1.92 -7.07
N GLN A 394 -10.38 -0.77 -7.05
CA GLN A 394 -10.44 0.15 -5.92
C GLN A 394 -10.25 1.58 -6.40
N GLY A 395 -11.38 2.30 -6.55
CA GLY A 395 -11.40 3.71 -6.94
C GLY A 395 -10.46 3.98 -8.12
N LEU A 396 -9.63 5.02 -8.02
CA LEU A 396 -8.58 5.33 -8.99
C LEU A 396 -7.27 4.57 -8.76
N THR A 397 -7.07 3.98 -7.57
CA THR A 397 -5.82 3.31 -7.21
C THR A 397 -5.62 1.97 -7.90
N ARG A 398 -6.72 1.31 -8.32
CA ARG A 398 -6.69 0.06 -9.09
C ARG A 398 -7.87 -0.01 -10.05
N VAL A 399 -7.57 0.18 -11.33
CA VAL A 399 -8.52 0.33 -12.45
C VAL A 399 -8.09 -0.56 -13.62
N ARG A 400 -8.98 -0.75 -14.60
CA ARG A 400 -8.71 -1.56 -15.80
C ARG A 400 -8.09 -0.75 -16.93
N MET A 401 -8.39 0.54 -17.01
CA MET A 401 -7.82 1.47 -17.98
C MET A 401 -6.95 2.46 -17.22
N ILE A 402 -5.68 2.55 -17.61
CA ILE A 402 -4.73 3.50 -17.05
C ILE A 402 -4.03 4.26 -18.15
N SER A 403 -3.81 5.56 -17.95
CA SER A 403 -2.89 6.36 -18.73
C SER A 403 -1.59 6.51 -17.95
N GLN A 404 -0.49 5.99 -18.51
CA GLN A 404 0.82 6.05 -17.87
C GLN A 404 1.68 7.10 -18.55
N ASP A 405 2.50 7.80 -17.78
CA ASP A 405 3.59 8.64 -18.27
C ASP A 405 4.80 7.76 -18.66
N ASP A 406 4.53 6.77 -19.49
CA ASP A 406 5.42 5.65 -19.76
C ASP A 406 6.57 6.05 -20.69
N SER A 407 7.75 5.54 -20.38
CA SER A 407 8.96 5.89 -21.11
C SER A 407 9.94 4.73 -21.22
N HIS A 408 10.66 4.71 -22.33
CA HIS A 408 11.62 3.68 -22.68
C HIS A 408 12.92 4.33 -23.16
N SER A 409 13.98 4.16 -22.36
CA SER A 409 15.32 4.62 -22.69
C SER A 409 16.12 3.47 -23.30
N TYR A 410 16.73 3.72 -24.45
CA TYR A 410 17.65 2.81 -25.13
C TYR A 410 19.06 3.36 -24.95
N VAL A 411 19.92 2.57 -24.31
CA VAL A 411 21.24 3.01 -23.88
C VAL A 411 22.31 1.96 -24.21
N THR A 412 23.57 2.38 -24.21
CA THR A 412 24.68 1.43 -24.22
C THR A 412 24.77 0.74 -22.86
N GLU A 413 25.36 -0.46 -22.82
CA GLU A 413 25.58 -1.18 -21.55
C GLU A 413 26.38 -0.33 -20.54
N GLU A 414 27.44 0.34 -21.00
CA GLU A 414 28.26 1.25 -20.20
C GLU A 414 27.48 2.47 -19.69
N GLY A 415 26.45 2.93 -20.42
CA GLY A 415 25.64 4.09 -20.07
C GLY A 415 24.42 3.77 -19.19
N ALA A 416 24.15 2.50 -18.90
CA ALA A 416 22.94 2.10 -18.20
C ALA A 416 22.85 2.65 -16.76
N ALA A 417 23.96 2.64 -16.02
CA ALA A 417 24.00 3.18 -14.65
C ALA A 417 23.72 4.69 -14.58
N ASP A 418 24.26 5.45 -15.53
CA ASP A 418 24.03 6.90 -15.60
C ASP A 418 22.58 7.23 -15.99
N GLU A 419 21.97 6.42 -16.87
CA GLU A 419 20.56 6.58 -17.22
C GLU A 419 19.63 6.24 -16.05
N VAL A 420 19.89 5.17 -15.29
CA VAL A 420 19.12 4.86 -14.08
C VAL A 420 19.23 6.00 -13.06
N ARG A 421 20.42 6.59 -12.88
CA ARG A 421 20.62 7.74 -11.99
C ARG A 421 19.81 8.95 -12.46
N HIS A 422 19.89 9.28 -13.74
CA HIS A 422 19.12 10.37 -14.35
C HIS A 422 17.60 10.19 -14.15
N LEU A 423 17.08 8.99 -14.37
CA LEU A 423 15.67 8.66 -14.18
C LEU A 423 15.26 8.77 -12.71
N LEU A 424 16.10 8.31 -11.78
CA LEU A 424 15.84 8.42 -10.35
C LEU A 424 15.79 9.89 -9.91
N ASP A 425 16.75 10.70 -10.33
CA ASP A 425 16.78 12.14 -10.02
C ASP A 425 15.55 12.87 -10.58
N PHE A 426 15.10 12.52 -11.79
CA PHE A 426 13.88 13.04 -12.37
C PHE A 426 12.66 12.65 -11.50
N ILE A 427 12.51 11.37 -11.14
CA ILE A 427 11.42 10.91 -10.28
C ILE A 427 11.39 11.69 -8.96
N LEU A 428 12.54 11.79 -8.27
CA LEU A 428 12.62 12.48 -6.97
C LEU A 428 12.30 13.97 -7.10
N GLY A 429 12.77 14.63 -8.17
CA GLY A 429 12.43 16.02 -8.45
C GLY A 429 10.93 16.23 -8.68
N LEU A 430 10.31 15.35 -9.47
CA LEU A 430 8.89 15.37 -9.74
C LEU A 430 8.08 15.17 -8.47
N LEU A 431 8.41 14.18 -7.63
CA LEU A 431 7.65 13.93 -6.41
C LEU A 431 7.75 15.10 -5.41
N ARG A 432 8.91 15.76 -5.31
CA ARG A 432 9.09 16.98 -4.49
C ARG A 432 8.21 18.12 -4.96
N ASP A 433 8.09 18.31 -6.27
CA ASP A 433 7.22 19.34 -6.85
C ASP A 433 5.73 19.12 -6.53
N PHE A 434 5.34 17.87 -6.27
CA PHE A 434 4.00 17.47 -5.81
C PHE A 434 3.87 17.40 -4.27
N GLY A 435 4.91 17.79 -3.52
CA GLY A 435 4.91 17.88 -2.06
C GLY A 435 5.09 16.56 -1.31
N MET A 436 5.72 15.55 -1.95
CA MET A 436 5.78 14.18 -1.42
C MET A 436 7.15 13.78 -0.85
N ASP A 437 7.75 14.51 0.09
CA ASP A 437 9.21 14.42 0.36
C ASP A 437 9.75 13.18 1.14
N ASP A 438 8.90 12.26 1.60
CA ASP A 438 9.32 11.05 2.35
C ASP A 438 9.36 9.81 1.45
N TYR A 439 10.58 9.47 1.01
CA TYR A 439 10.86 8.40 0.05
C TYR A 439 11.71 7.29 0.65
N TYR A 440 11.49 6.08 0.17
CA TYR A 440 12.49 5.01 0.22
C TYR A 440 12.46 4.20 -1.08
N ILE A 441 13.49 3.39 -1.30
CA ILE A 441 13.62 2.57 -2.51
C ILE A 441 13.41 1.10 -2.16
N GLU A 442 12.66 0.40 -3.01
CA GLU A 442 12.64 -1.06 -3.05
C GLU A 442 13.40 -1.58 -4.27
N LEU A 443 14.30 -2.53 -4.05
CA LEU A 443 14.96 -3.29 -5.11
C LEU A 443 14.28 -4.64 -5.25
N SER A 444 13.50 -4.80 -6.31
CA SER A 444 12.84 -6.07 -6.58
C SER A 444 13.70 -6.95 -7.48
N THR A 445 13.96 -8.17 -7.01
CA THR A 445 14.73 -9.21 -7.68
C THR A 445 13.84 -10.42 -8.04
N ARG A 446 14.38 -11.38 -8.79
CA ARG A 446 13.65 -12.62 -9.12
C ARG A 446 13.38 -13.46 -7.87
N ASP A 447 12.34 -14.28 -7.94
CA ASP A 447 12.05 -15.32 -6.96
C ASP A 447 12.70 -16.62 -7.42
N ASP A 448 13.83 -17.00 -6.78
CA ASP A 448 14.57 -18.21 -7.13
C ASP A 448 13.76 -19.50 -6.84
N GLN A 449 12.66 -19.43 -6.09
CA GLN A 449 11.76 -20.57 -5.88
C GLN A 449 10.78 -20.78 -7.05
N LYS A 450 10.68 -19.83 -7.99
CA LYS A 450 9.78 -19.88 -9.16
C LYS A 450 10.52 -19.50 -10.45
N PRO A 451 11.56 -20.26 -10.85
CA PRO A 451 12.40 -19.90 -11.99
C PRO A 451 11.63 -19.78 -13.31
N ASP A 452 10.59 -20.61 -13.51
CA ASP A 452 9.77 -20.61 -14.73
C ASP A 452 9.02 -19.28 -15.00
N LYS A 453 8.92 -18.41 -13.99
CA LYS A 453 8.29 -17.08 -14.10
C LYS A 453 9.22 -16.04 -14.74
N PHE A 454 10.53 -16.28 -14.74
CA PHE A 454 11.54 -15.30 -15.14
C PHE A 454 12.32 -15.79 -16.36
N ILE A 455 12.79 -14.84 -17.18
CA ILE A 455 13.61 -15.12 -18.36
C ILE A 455 14.97 -14.44 -18.23
N GLY A 456 15.94 -14.90 -19.02
CA GLY A 456 17.33 -14.43 -18.99
C GLY A 456 18.27 -15.39 -18.26
N SER A 457 19.57 -15.21 -18.47
CA SER A 457 20.61 -15.98 -17.77
C SER A 457 20.90 -15.42 -16.38
N ASP A 458 21.56 -16.22 -15.53
CA ASP A 458 21.96 -15.77 -14.19
C ASP A 458 22.90 -14.56 -14.26
N GLU A 459 23.79 -14.52 -15.23
CA GLU A 459 24.72 -13.39 -15.45
C GLU A 459 23.98 -12.11 -15.87
N GLU A 460 22.95 -12.21 -16.71
CA GLU A 460 22.11 -11.06 -17.09
C GLU A 460 21.39 -10.48 -15.86
N TRP A 461 20.85 -11.35 -15.00
CA TRP A 461 20.20 -10.94 -13.74
C TRP A 461 21.17 -10.32 -12.75
N GLU A 462 22.36 -10.91 -12.56
CA GLU A 462 23.39 -10.40 -11.66
C GLU A 462 23.86 -9.01 -12.11
N ALA A 463 24.18 -8.85 -13.40
CA ALA A 463 24.63 -7.58 -13.95
C ALA A 463 23.57 -6.48 -13.82
N ALA A 464 22.33 -6.76 -14.22
CA ALA A 464 21.23 -5.80 -14.13
C ALA A 464 20.90 -5.43 -12.67
N THR A 465 20.87 -6.41 -11.78
CA THR A 465 20.60 -6.18 -10.34
C THR A 465 21.70 -5.35 -9.71
N LYS A 466 22.97 -5.61 -10.07
CA LYS A 466 24.11 -4.83 -9.58
C LYS A 466 24.03 -3.37 -10.00
N VAL A 467 23.70 -3.09 -11.27
CA VAL A 467 23.52 -1.71 -11.76
C VAL A 467 22.47 -0.96 -10.93
N LEU A 468 21.30 -1.58 -10.72
CA LEU A 468 20.23 -0.98 -9.93
C LEU A 468 20.63 -0.80 -8.45
N HIS A 469 21.21 -1.82 -7.84
CA HIS A 469 21.67 -1.77 -6.45
C HIS A 469 22.69 -0.65 -6.22
N ASP A 470 23.72 -0.55 -7.06
CA ASP A 470 24.78 0.44 -6.90
C ASP A 470 24.25 1.88 -7.04
N VAL A 471 23.32 2.11 -7.98
CA VAL A 471 22.68 3.43 -8.13
C VAL A 471 21.76 3.73 -6.94
N ALA A 472 21.00 2.75 -6.46
CA ALA A 472 20.13 2.92 -5.29
C ALA A 472 20.94 3.25 -4.03
N VAL A 473 22.03 2.53 -3.76
CA VAL A 473 22.93 2.81 -2.63
C VAL A 473 23.58 4.19 -2.77
N ALA A 474 24.04 4.55 -3.98
CA ALA A 474 24.66 5.86 -4.22
C ALA A 474 23.69 7.04 -4.05
N SER A 475 22.37 6.82 -4.17
CA SER A 475 21.36 7.85 -3.94
C SER A 475 21.28 8.30 -2.46
N GLY A 476 21.76 7.47 -1.54
CA GLY A 476 21.68 7.71 -0.09
C GLY A 476 20.29 7.48 0.52
N LEU A 477 19.32 7.00 -0.26
CA LEU A 477 18.00 6.60 0.22
C LEU A 477 18.02 5.21 0.85
N ASP A 478 17.08 4.97 1.79
CA ASP A 478 16.89 3.66 2.40
C ASP A 478 16.52 2.63 1.31
N LEU A 479 17.29 1.53 1.25
CA LEU A 479 17.13 0.46 0.27
C LEU A 479 16.56 -0.79 0.94
N VAL A 480 15.37 -1.19 0.53
CA VAL A 480 14.66 -2.36 1.04
C VAL A 480 14.65 -3.46 -0.03
N PRO A 481 15.01 -4.72 0.30
CA PRO A 481 14.92 -5.83 -0.64
C PRO A 481 13.46 -6.28 -0.83
N ASP A 482 13.07 -6.55 -2.08
CA ASP A 482 11.75 -7.06 -2.48
C ASP A 482 11.88 -8.33 -3.36
N PRO A 483 12.31 -9.47 -2.80
CA PRO A 483 12.52 -10.69 -3.57
C PRO A 483 11.21 -11.20 -4.18
N GLY A 484 11.23 -11.47 -5.48
CA GLY A 484 10.08 -11.94 -6.26
C GLY A 484 9.18 -10.85 -6.84
N GLY A 485 9.42 -9.57 -6.50
CA GLY A 485 8.68 -8.42 -7.02
C GLY A 485 9.13 -7.95 -8.41
N ALA A 486 10.20 -8.53 -8.97
CA ALA A 486 10.70 -8.16 -10.30
C ALA A 486 9.71 -8.46 -11.44
N ALA A 487 9.90 -7.78 -12.57
CA ALA A 487 9.21 -8.15 -13.80
C ALA A 487 9.82 -9.46 -14.34
N PHE A 488 9.08 -10.17 -15.20
CA PHE A 488 9.57 -11.43 -15.75
C PHE A 488 10.86 -11.24 -16.58
N TYR A 489 11.07 -10.05 -17.17
CA TYR A 489 12.18 -9.69 -18.04
C TYR A 489 13.36 -8.95 -17.37
N GLY A 490 13.32 -8.74 -16.05
CA GLY A 490 14.45 -8.14 -15.33
C GLY A 490 14.10 -7.44 -14.01
N PRO A 491 15.12 -7.00 -13.25
CA PRO A 491 14.97 -6.39 -11.93
C PRO A 491 14.48 -4.95 -12.02
N LYS A 492 14.02 -4.41 -10.89
CA LYS A 492 13.49 -3.04 -10.83
C LYS A 492 13.79 -2.32 -9.52
N ILE A 493 13.90 -1.01 -9.64
CA ILE A 493 13.83 -0.05 -8.54
C ILE A 493 12.41 0.51 -8.51
N SER A 494 11.77 0.48 -7.35
CA SER A 494 10.49 1.14 -7.13
C SER A 494 10.67 2.24 -6.08
N VAL A 495 10.15 3.43 -6.35
CA VAL A 495 10.15 4.54 -5.39
C VAL A 495 8.85 4.50 -4.60
N GLN A 496 8.99 4.32 -3.30
CA GLN A 496 7.90 4.23 -2.34
C GLN A 496 7.78 5.57 -1.62
N VAL A 497 6.56 6.12 -1.58
CA VAL A 497 6.25 7.39 -0.91
C VAL A 497 5.38 7.12 0.30
N ARG A 498 5.74 7.70 1.45
CA ARG A 498 4.84 7.78 2.60
C ARG A 498 3.95 9.03 2.48
N ASP A 499 2.65 8.82 2.50
CA ASP A 499 1.68 9.92 2.46
C ASP A 499 1.57 10.67 3.80
N ALA A 500 0.76 11.73 3.83
CA ALA A 500 0.61 12.60 5.01
C ALA A 500 0.09 11.90 6.28
N ILE A 501 -0.36 10.64 6.20
CA ILE A 501 -0.79 9.83 7.36
C ILE A 501 0.07 8.56 7.55
N GLY A 502 1.20 8.48 6.84
CA GLY A 502 2.20 7.43 6.97
C GLY A 502 1.90 6.14 6.23
N ARG A 503 0.95 6.13 5.26
CA ARG A 503 0.75 4.98 4.38
C ARG A 503 1.73 5.01 3.23
N THR A 504 2.26 3.84 2.89
CA THR A 504 3.17 3.71 1.77
C THR A 504 2.43 3.48 0.47
N TRP A 505 2.88 4.17 -0.57
CA TRP A 505 2.43 3.96 -1.93
C TRP A 505 3.62 3.84 -2.89
N GLN A 506 3.64 2.78 -3.69
CA GLN A 506 4.57 2.68 -4.81
C GLN A 506 4.21 3.73 -5.86
N MET A 507 5.02 4.75 -6.09
CA MET A 507 4.70 5.80 -7.08
C MET A 507 5.30 5.47 -8.43
N SER A 508 6.61 5.25 -8.45
CA SER A 508 7.40 5.26 -9.66
C SER A 508 8.20 3.98 -9.79
N THR A 509 8.66 3.66 -10.99
CA THR A 509 9.46 2.46 -11.21
C THR A 509 10.50 2.70 -12.29
N ILE A 510 11.68 2.13 -12.12
CA ILE A 510 12.74 2.01 -13.12
C ILE A 510 13.05 0.52 -13.26
N GLN A 511 12.84 -0.04 -14.44
CA GLN A 511 13.04 -1.46 -14.73
C GLN A 511 14.13 -1.63 -15.78
N TYR A 512 15.08 -2.52 -15.51
CA TYR A 512 16.12 -2.90 -16.46
C TYR A 512 15.62 -4.11 -17.28
N ASP A 513 15.51 -3.98 -18.60
CA ASP A 513 15.07 -5.06 -19.50
C ASP A 513 16.20 -5.48 -20.45
N PHE A 514 16.71 -6.69 -20.22
CA PHE A 514 17.70 -7.34 -21.09
C PHE A 514 17.07 -8.26 -22.16
N ASN A 515 15.76 -8.48 -22.12
CA ASN A 515 15.06 -9.45 -22.94
C ASN A 515 14.36 -8.85 -24.17
N GLN A 516 13.63 -7.74 -24.05
CA GLN A 516 12.90 -7.20 -25.21
C GLN A 516 13.81 -6.75 -26.35
N PRO A 517 14.96 -6.08 -26.12
CA PRO A 517 15.89 -5.77 -27.19
C PRO A 517 16.29 -7.02 -28.00
N LYS A 518 16.53 -8.15 -27.33
CA LYS A 518 16.86 -9.43 -27.95
C LYS A 518 15.71 -10.00 -28.77
N ARG A 519 14.49 -9.99 -28.23
CA ARG A 519 13.28 -10.52 -28.90
C ARG A 519 12.88 -9.74 -30.15
N PHE A 520 13.15 -8.44 -30.18
CA PHE A 520 12.89 -7.59 -31.35
C PHE A 520 14.10 -7.46 -32.29
N GLY A 521 15.24 -8.07 -31.96
CA GLY A 521 16.47 -7.93 -32.75
C GLY A 521 16.95 -6.48 -32.83
N LEU A 522 16.83 -5.73 -31.73
CA LEU A 522 17.21 -4.32 -31.69
C LEU A 522 18.74 -4.20 -31.68
N GLU A 523 19.25 -3.30 -32.50
CA GLU A 523 20.69 -3.08 -32.65
C GLU A 523 21.03 -1.61 -32.91
N TYR A 524 22.25 -1.22 -32.55
CA TYR A 524 22.89 0.01 -32.97
C TYR A 524 24.30 -0.27 -33.52
N THR A 525 24.82 0.65 -34.33
CA THR A 525 26.22 0.62 -34.79
C THR A 525 27.11 1.30 -33.76
N ALA A 526 28.02 0.52 -33.16
CA ALA A 526 29.00 0.99 -32.18
C ALA A 526 30.13 1.80 -32.82
N ALA A 527 30.99 2.40 -31.98
CA ALA A 527 32.08 3.26 -32.44
C ALA A 527 33.12 2.55 -33.33
N ASP A 528 33.29 1.24 -33.14
CA ASP A 528 34.15 0.35 -33.93
C ASP A 528 33.46 -0.20 -35.19
N GLY A 529 32.22 0.19 -35.46
CA GLY A 529 31.41 -0.29 -36.58
C GLY A 529 30.70 -1.62 -36.32
N SER A 530 30.91 -2.27 -35.17
CA SER A 530 30.19 -3.49 -34.79
C SER A 530 28.71 -3.21 -34.52
N ARG A 531 27.87 -4.24 -34.69
CA ARG A 531 26.45 -4.19 -34.32
C ARG A 531 26.31 -4.69 -32.89
N LYS A 532 25.74 -3.86 -32.01
CA LYS A 532 25.52 -4.17 -30.60
C LYS A 532 24.05 -4.00 -30.25
N GLN A 533 23.57 -4.79 -29.30
CA GLN A 533 22.22 -4.67 -28.75
C GLN A 533 22.18 -3.53 -27.72
N PRO A 534 21.17 -2.65 -27.74
CA PRO A 534 21.00 -1.66 -26.67
C PRO A 534 20.42 -2.32 -25.41
N VAL A 535 20.70 -1.71 -24.26
CA VAL A 535 19.95 -1.94 -23.02
C VAL A 535 18.68 -1.10 -23.07
N MET A 536 17.56 -1.67 -22.63
CA MET A 536 16.28 -0.97 -22.51
C MET A 536 15.96 -0.75 -21.03
N ILE A 537 15.63 0.49 -20.68
CA ILE A 537 15.20 0.86 -19.33
C ILE A 537 13.78 1.39 -19.43
N HIS A 538 12.85 0.74 -18.75
CA HIS A 538 11.46 1.21 -18.64
C HIS A 538 11.35 2.12 -17.43
N SER A 539 10.62 3.21 -17.57
CA SER A 539 10.31 4.08 -16.45
C SER A 539 8.96 4.75 -16.58
N ALA A 540 8.24 4.81 -15.47
CA ALA A 540 7.08 5.68 -15.29
C ALA A 540 7.31 6.51 -14.03
N LYS A 541 7.06 7.82 -14.09
CA LYS A 541 7.40 8.74 -12.99
C LYS A 541 6.20 8.92 -12.07
N PHE A 542 5.00 9.12 -12.61
CA PHE A 542 3.78 9.01 -11.81
C PHE A 542 3.31 7.57 -11.62
N GLY A 543 3.70 6.67 -12.54
CA GLY A 543 3.09 5.36 -12.65
C GLY A 543 1.88 5.44 -13.56
N SER A 544 0.66 5.48 -13.00
CA SER A 544 -0.54 5.88 -13.75
C SER A 544 -1.09 7.19 -13.23
N ILE A 545 -1.60 8.01 -14.14
CA ILE A 545 -2.22 9.30 -13.83
C ILE A 545 -3.42 9.12 -12.90
N GLU A 546 -4.23 8.08 -13.10
CA GLU A 546 -5.37 7.75 -12.25
C GLU A 546 -4.89 7.48 -10.81
N ARG A 547 -3.92 6.58 -10.65
CA ARG A 547 -3.45 6.19 -9.32
C ARG A 547 -2.79 7.36 -8.61
N PHE A 548 -1.94 8.12 -9.30
CA PHE A 548 -1.28 9.27 -8.73
C PHE A 548 -2.30 10.35 -8.32
N LEU A 549 -3.32 10.61 -9.14
CA LEU A 549 -4.41 11.53 -8.77
C LEU A 549 -5.17 11.04 -7.53
N GLY A 550 -5.48 9.74 -7.47
CA GLY A 550 -6.07 9.13 -6.28
C GLY A 550 -5.23 9.40 -5.03
N VAL A 551 -3.93 9.11 -5.08
CA VAL A 551 -2.99 9.34 -3.98
C VAL A 551 -2.87 10.83 -3.63
N LEU A 552 -2.84 11.73 -4.61
CA LEU A 552 -2.82 13.17 -4.38
C LEU A 552 -4.06 13.67 -3.64
N VAL A 553 -5.25 13.17 -4.00
CA VAL A 553 -6.49 13.51 -3.31
C VAL A 553 -6.38 13.14 -1.83
N GLU A 554 -5.85 11.96 -1.50
CA GLU A 554 -5.72 11.51 -0.11
C GLU A 554 -4.61 12.24 0.65
N HIS A 555 -3.46 12.45 0.00
CA HIS A 555 -2.32 13.19 0.54
C HIS A 555 -2.74 14.60 0.98
N TYR A 556 -3.46 15.31 0.12
CA TYR A 556 -3.95 16.66 0.39
C TYR A 556 -5.30 16.73 1.11
N ALA A 557 -5.94 15.59 1.39
CA ALA A 557 -7.33 15.54 1.85
C ALA A 557 -8.26 16.41 0.98
N GLY A 558 -8.01 16.42 -0.34
CA GLY A 558 -8.70 17.25 -1.35
C GLY A 558 -8.35 18.74 -1.34
N ALA A 559 -7.49 19.21 -0.43
CA ALA A 559 -7.06 20.61 -0.34
C ALA A 559 -5.78 20.83 -1.16
N PHE A 560 -5.91 20.73 -2.49
CA PHE A 560 -4.79 20.84 -3.41
C PHE A 560 -4.01 22.16 -3.28
N PRO A 561 -2.71 22.17 -3.58
CA PRO A 561 -1.98 23.43 -3.73
C PRO A 561 -2.61 24.27 -4.85
N PRO A 562 -2.48 25.61 -4.82
CA PRO A 562 -3.06 26.49 -5.82
C PRO A 562 -2.78 26.06 -7.26
N TRP A 563 -1.56 25.64 -7.57
CA TRP A 563 -1.22 25.24 -8.95
C TRP A 563 -1.99 24.02 -9.45
N LEU A 564 -2.42 23.11 -8.58
CA LEU A 564 -3.27 21.96 -8.93
C LEU A 564 -4.76 22.20 -8.72
N ALA A 565 -5.15 23.15 -7.87
CA ALA A 565 -6.55 23.34 -7.47
C ALA A 565 -7.45 23.60 -8.69
N PRO A 566 -8.58 22.86 -8.85
CA PRO A 566 -9.43 22.99 -10.03
C PRO A 566 -10.01 24.40 -10.17
N VAL A 567 -10.39 25.00 -9.04
CA VAL A 567 -10.70 26.42 -8.90
C VAL A 567 -9.66 27.00 -7.94
N GLN A 568 -8.88 27.96 -8.43
CA GLN A 568 -7.83 28.61 -7.63
C GLN A 568 -8.42 29.77 -6.82
N VAL A 569 -9.30 30.53 -7.47
CA VAL A 569 -9.92 31.72 -6.90
C VAL A 569 -11.42 31.67 -7.10
N VAL A 570 -12.17 31.94 -6.04
CA VAL A 570 -13.60 32.27 -6.14
C VAL A 570 -13.83 33.69 -5.65
N ALA A 571 -14.39 34.52 -6.52
CA ALA A 571 -14.76 35.89 -6.22
C ALA A 571 -16.20 35.93 -5.69
N ILE A 572 -16.39 36.50 -4.49
CA ILE A 572 -17.64 36.50 -3.74
C ILE A 572 -18.12 37.95 -3.56
N PRO A 573 -19.19 38.37 -4.24
CA PRO A 573 -19.78 39.70 -4.07
C PRO A 573 -20.51 39.81 -2.71
N ILE A 574 -20.42 40.98 -2.07
CA ILE A 574 -21.24 41.27 -0.87
C ILE A 574 -22.70 41.54 -1.27
N ALA A 575 -22.94 42.16 -2.44
CA ALA A 575 -24.25 42.41 -3.03
C ALA A 575 -24.20 42.26 -4.56
N GLU A 576 -25.35 42.07 -5.20
CA GLU A 576 -25.48 41.89 -6.66
C GLU A 576 -24.79 43.00 -7.47
N ARG A 577 -24.86 44.25 -7.00
CA ARG A 577 -24.18 45.40 -7.63
C ARG A 577 -22.64 45.31 -7.67
N HIS A 578 -22.03 44.40 -6.92
CA HIS A 578 -20.57 44.19 -6.87
C HIS A 578 -20.09 43.14 -7.87
N VAL A 579 -21.01 42.45 -8.56
CA VAL A 579 -20.70 41.35 -9.49
C VAL A 579 -19.84 41.80 -10.66
N ASP A 580 -20.19 42.92 -11.31
CA ASP A 580 -19.46 43.44 -12.48
C ASP A 580 -17.99 43.74 -12.14
N TYR A 581 -17.74 44.37 -10.99
CA TYR A 581 -16.39 44.62 -10.49
C TYR A 581 -15.59 43.32 -10.32
N LEU A 582 -16.20 42.30 -9.73
CA LEU A 582 -15.53 41.00 -9.55
C LEU A 582 -15.32 40.26 -10.86
N TYR A 583 -16.15 40.48 -11.89
CA TYR A 583 -15.86 39.98 -13.24
C TYR A 583 -14.64 40.65 -13.86
N GLU A 584 -14.44 41.96 -13.65
CA GLU A 584 -13.22 42.65 -14.08
C GLU A 584 -11.97 42.10 -13.39
N VAL A 585 -12.05 41.87 -12.07
CA VAL A 585 -10.98 41.24 -11.30
C VAL A 585 -10.70 39.81 -11.79
N ALA A 586 -11.74 39.00 -11.99
CA ALA A 586 -11.61 37.64 -12.51
C ALA A 586 -11.03 37.62 -13.94
N ALA A 587 -11.35 38.61 -14.79
CA ALA A 587 -10.76 38.74 -16.11
C ALA A 587 -9.25 39.00 -16.05
N LYS A 588 -8.79 39.89 -15.15
CA LYS A 588 -7.35 40.11 -14.90
C LYS A 588 -6.64 38.83 -14.44
N LEU A 589 -7.25 38.09 -13.51
CA LEU A 589 -6.72 36.81 -13.03
C LEU A 589 -6.61 35.78 -14.16
N ARG A 590 -7.66 35.61 -14.96
CA ARG A 590 -7.68 34.67 -16.11
C ARG A 590 -6.66 35.06 -17.18
N ALA A 591 -6.47 36.35 -17.44
CA ALA A 591 -5.43 36.83 -18.36
C ALA A 591 -4.01 36.48 -17.88
N ALA A 592 -3.81 36.31 -16.57
CA ALA A 592 -2.57 35.84 -15.95
C ALA A 592 -2.50 34.31 -15.81
N GLY A 593 -3.43 33.55 -16.41
CA GLY A 593 -3.47 32.08 -16.35
C GLY A 593 -4.12 31.50 -15.09
N ILE A 594 -4.76 32.32 -14.26
CA ILE A 594 -5.40 31.87 -13.02
C ILE A 594 -6.84 31.39 -13.29
N ARG A 595 -7.18 30.22 -12.74
CA ARG A 595 -8.51 29.61 -12.75
C ARG A 595 -9.40 30.28 -11.72
N ALA A 596 -10.04 31.37 -12.14
CA ALA A 596 -10.93 32.18 -11.31
C ALA A 596 -12.41 32.06 -11.72
N GLU A 597 -13.29 31.95 -10.72
CA GLU A 597 -14.75 31.94 -10.86
C GLU A 597 -15.38 33.10 -10.08
N VAL A 598 -16.58 33.53 -10.46
CA VAL A 598 -17.38 34.52 -9.71
C VAL A 598 -18.63 33.81 -9.22
N ASP A 599 -18.91 33.87 -7.91
CA ASP A 599 -20.11 33.29 -7.31
C ASP A 599 -21.27 34.29 -7.37
N GLU A 600 -22.05 34.21 -8.46
CA GLU A 600 -23.25 35.03 -8.70
C GLU A 600 -24.53 34.46 -8.07
N ALA A 601 -24.46 33.38 -7.28
CA ALA A 601 -25.66 32.78 -6.69
C ALA A 601 -26.41 33.77 -5.78
N ASP A 602 -27.72 33.62 -5.64
CA ASP A 602 -28.56 34.43 -4.73
C ASP A 602 -28.40 34.04 -3.25
N ASP A 603 -27.30 33.37 -2.91
CA ASP A 603 -26.96 32.96 -1.57
C ASP A 603 -26.35 34.12 -0.76
N ARG A 604 -26.59 34.11 0.55
CA ARG A 604 -25.89 35.03 1.47
C ARG A 604 -24.39 34.81 1.40
N MET A 605 -23.60 35.88 1.49
CA MET A 605 -22.13 35.85 1.49
C MET A 605 -21.53 34.76 2.39
N GLN A 606 -22.04 34.58 3.62
CA GLN A 606 -21.51 33.55 4.54
C GLN A 606 -21.75 32.12 4.02
N LYS A 607 -22.83 31.88 3.27
CA LYS A 607 -23.11 30.60 2.62
C LYS A 607 -22.18 30.38 1.43
N LYS A 608 -21.94 31.42 0.62
CA LYS A 608 -20.93 31.38 -0.46
C LYS A 608 -19.53 31.04 0.05
N ILE A 609 -19.10 31.72 1.12
CA ILE A 609 -17.82 31.43 1.80
C ILE A 609 -17.78 29.99 2.30
N ARG A 610 -18.86 29.50 2.92
CA ARG A 610 -18.92 28.10 3.39
C ARG A 610 -18.80 27.12 2.22
N ASN A 611 -19.52 27.36 1.13
CA ASN A 611 -19.47 26.51 -0.07
C ASN A 611 -18.04 26.47 -0.64
N ALA A 612 -17.39 27.62 -0.75
CA ALA A 612 -15.99 27.72 -1.19
C ALA A 612 -15.02 26.97 -0.26
N GLN A 613 -15.21 27.05 1.06
CA GLN A 613 -14.43 26.31 2.04
C GLN A 613 -14.66 24.80 1.94
N THR A 614 -15.91 24.36 1.77
CA THR A 614 -16.25 22.94 1.55
C THR A 614 -15.62 22.42 0.25
N GLN A 615 -15.60 23.24 -0.80
CA GLN A 615 -14.91 22.95 -2.06
C GLN A 615 -13.39 23.15 -1.99
N LYS A 616 -12.86 23.56 -0.83
CA LYS A 616 -11.43 23.72 -0.52
C LYS A 616 -10.70 24.68 -1.48
N VAL A 617 -11.41 25.71 -1.96
CA VAL A 617 -10.83 26.72 -2.87
C VAL A 617 -9.72 27.49 -2.13
N PRO A 618 -8.48 27.58 -2.68
CA PRO A 618 -7.35 28.21 -2.01
C PRO A 618 -7.59 29.67 -1.62
N PHE A 619 -8.13 30.46 -2.55
CA PHE A 619 -8.35 31.89 -2.39
C PHE A 619 -9.82 32.26 -2.59
N MET A 620 -10.42 32.93 -1.62
CA MET A 620 -11.70 33.62 -1.76
C MET A 620 -11.43 35.12 -1.80
N LEU A 621 -11.83 35.79 -2.88
CA LEU A 621 -11.73 37.25 -3.01
C LEU A 621 -13.10 37.87 -2.78
N ILE A 622 -13.22 38.79 -1.83
CA ILE A 622 -14.47 39.43 -1.44
C ILE A 622 -14.37 40.92 -1.81
N ALA A 623 -15.44 41.50 -2.35
CA ALA A 623 -15.50 42.93 -2.60
C ALA A 623 -16.87 43.50 -2.16
N GLY A 624 -16.81 44.57 -1.37
CA GLY A 624 -17.92 45.46 -1.03
C GLY A 624 -17.76 46.85 -1.66
N ASP A 625 -18.61 47.79 -1.23
CA ASP A 625 -18.57 49.18 -1.72
C ASP A 625 -17.20 49.85 -1.43
N ASP A 626 -16.65 49.68 -0.22
CA ASP A 626 -15.34 50.23 0.18
C ASP A 626 -14.17 49.66 -0.64
N ASP A 627 -14.21 48.35 -0.93
CA ASP A 627 -13.17 47.69 -1.75
C ASP A 627 -13.20 48.23 -3.18
N ILE A 628 -14.40 48.43 -3.75
CA ILE A 628 -14.57 48.96 -5.10
C ILE A 628 -14.05 50.39 -5.21
N GLU A 629 -14.39 51.26 -4.24
CA GLU A 629 -13.91 52.64 -4.20
C GLU A 629 -12.38 52.72 -4.12
N ALA A 630 -11.76 51.79 -3.37
CA ALA A 630 -10.31 51.69 -3.22
C ALA A 630 -9.60 50.95 -4.38
N GLY A 631 -10.32 50.37 -5.34
CA GLY A 631 -9.72 49.52 -6.37
C GLY A 631 -9.04 48.26 -5.78
N ALA A 632 -9.66 47.68 -4.76
CA ALA A 632 -9.12 46.61 -3.93
C ALA A 632 -10.05 45.39 -3.81
N VAL A 633 -9.54 44.32 -3.21
CA VAL A 633 -10.28 43.13 -2.80
C VAL A 633 -9.82 42.67 -1.43
N SER A 634 -10.70 41.99 -0.71
CA SER A 634 -10.41 41.37 0.57
C SER A 634 -10.19 39.86 0.41
N PHE A 635 -9.00 39.38 0.79
CA PHE A 635 -8.65 37.97 0.80
C PHE A 635 -9.29 37.25 1.98
N ARG A 636 -9.77 36.04 1.70
CA ARG A 636 -9.96 34.99 2.68
C ARG A 636 -9.32 33.70 2.17
N TYR A 637 -8.32 33.23 2.89
CA TYR A 637 -7.67 31.96 2.59
C TYR A 637 -8.53 30.80 3.10
N ARG A 638 -8.39 29.60 2.52
CA ARG A 638 -9.07 28.40 3.04
C ARG A 638 -8.77 28.11 4.51
N SER A 639 -7.58 28.51 4.99
CA SER A 639 -7.17 28.44 6.41
C SER A 639 -8.01 29.32 7.34
N GLY A 640 -8.78 30.25 6.79
CA GLY A 640 -9.58 31.24 7.52
C GLY A 640 -8.86 32.55 7.77
N LYS A 641 -7.55 32.66 7.46
CA LYS A 641 -6.81 33.93 7.50
C LYS A 641 -7.46 34.94 6.53
N GLN A 642 -7.47 36.21 6.91
CA GLN A 642 -8.00 37.30 6.09
C GLN A 642 -6.99 38.43 5.95
N ASP A 643 -7.03 39.10 4.80
CA ASP A 643 -6.26 40.31 4.51
C ASP A 643 -7.13 41.23 3.65
N ASN A 644 -7.51 42.39 4.20
CA ASN A 644 -8.57 43.23 3.62
C ASN A 644 -7.97 44.44 2.90
N GLY A 645 -8.66 44.94 1.88
CA GLY A 645 -8.24 46.15 1.16
C GLY A 645 -6.95 45.98 0.36
N VAL A 646 -6.68 44.78 -0.16
CA VAL A 646 -5.51 44.52 -1.00
C VAL A 646 -5.80 45.01 -2.41
N ALA A 647 -4.94 45.89 -2.94
CA ALA A 647 -5.10 46.42 -4.30
C ALA A 647 -5.18 45.28 -5.33
N VAL A 648 -6.06 45.40 -6.34
CA VAL A 648 -6.32 44.30 -7.29
C VAL A 648 -5.05 43.79 -7.97
N ASP A 649 -4.16 44.69 -8.40
CA ASP A 649 -2.94 44.28 -9.10
C ASP A 649 -1.96 43.56 -8.16
N GLU A 650 -1.93 43.94 -6.88
CA GLU A 650 -1.19 43.21 -5.84
C GLU A 650 -1.82 41.84 -5.56
N ALA A 651 -3.14 41.76 -5.50
CA ALA A 651 -3.86 40.51 -5.32
C ALA A 651 -3.54 39.50 -6.44
N VAL A 652 -3.56 39.95 -7.69
CA VAL A 652 -3.18 39.14 -8.86
C VAL A 652 -1.72 38.67 -8.73
N ALA A 653 -0.79 39.57 -8.42
CA ALA A 653 0.62 39.23 -8.26
C ALA A 653 0.87 38.18 -7.16
N ARG A 654 0.22 38.33 -6.00
CA ARG A 654 0.32 37.38 -4.88
C ARG A 654 -0.19 35.98 -5.27
N ILE A 655 -1.30 35.90 -6.00
CA ILE A 655 -1.90 34.61 -6.42
C ILE A 655 -1.02 33.94 -7.49
N VAL A 656 -0.55 34.69 -8.48
CA VAL A 656 0.35 34.19 -9.52
C VAL A 656 1.64 33.64 -8.92
N GLN A 657 2.23 34.37 -7.96
CA GLN A 657 3.44 33.93 -7.27
C GLN A 657 3.20 32.63 -6.51
N ALA A 658 2.10 32.51 -5.75
CA ALA A 658 1.78 31.29 -5.02
C ALA A 658 1.58 30.06 -5.93
N VAL A 659 1.01 30.28 -7.12
CA VAL A 659 0.86 29.23 -8.15
C VAL A 659 2.22 28.86 -8.76
N ALA A 660 3.06 29.85 -9.08
CA ALA A 660 4.38 29.63 -9.66
C ALA A 660 5.33 28.89 -8.69
N ASP A 661 5.30 29.26 -7.41
CA ASP A 661 6.13 28.66 -6.36
C ASP A 661 5.60 27.30 -5.88
N ARG A 662 4.41 26.90 -6.34
CA ARG A 662 3.74 25.62 -6.00
C ARG A 662 3.51 25.42 -4.49
N VAL A 663 3.44 26.51 -3.73
CA VAL A 663 3.32 26.48 -2.26
C VAL A 663 1.89 26.21 -1.79
N GLN A 664 1.75 25.60 -0.62
CA GLN A 664 0.46 25.51 0.08
C GLN A 664 0.10 26.85 0.74
N VAL A 665 -1.20 27.18 0.75
CA VAL A 665 -1.75 28.45 1.30
C VAL A 665 -2.86 28.26 2.33
#